data_AF-A0A369A8B1-F1
#
_entry.id   AF-A0A369A8B1-F1
#
_cell.length_a   1.000
_cell.length_b   1.000
_cell.length_c   1.000
_cell.angle_alpha   90.00
_cell.angle_beta   90.00
_cell.angle_gamma   90.00
#
_symmetry.space_group_name_H-M   'P 1'
#
loop_
_entity.id
_entity.type
_entity.pdbx_description
1 polymer ?
#
loop_
_entity_poly.entity_id
_entity_poly.type
_entity_poly.pdbx_seq_one_letter_code
_entity_poly.pdbx_strand_id
1 'polypeptide(L)'
;MTIQIRFQHTGMKKKFLLSYIMMLSISFSAFSQKNVAQSTPNTEPPKEEKKSKEFKQAMDAFKSNEFFFATELFKKAFSKTRNKSEKTEILYYLGLSQMRMLNFKNATNYFQRAINAGYKEPEINLYLAQCLHNLGEYEDAIKEYENFLRQVPGDQRAINGIEGCRMAAEFKKNRTRYLVENVKDLNTKENEYGVVYSGRPGSYEEIMFTSDRLGSTGKKREGWFGGNFSDIWETKSERKANKRQQRLRRGENKSLMAEVKWLEPLPLSPMINTNFHEGAPALDKRRRTMYFTRCLKQKSQNIGCNICVTERLGQDWKEAEILFLAPDSVSSVGHPALSPDDKYLYFASDMPGGLGGRDIWITTYNRRTRSWETPKNLGPMVNGPGDELFPFAHDDGYLYFASNSHPGMGGLDIFRVTVNEEGMPTGKPENMGFPINSNADDFAIVLESGGSKRGFISSNREGGRGGDDIYAIYLAPLEYKLEVIVTNSKDKKPLQQVTATISGTDGTTFTVNSDKNGQIIIEPGTLRENVSYQINFEKKKFLSTSSNFTTMGIAMEQYEFIPTENHFLYTFRFSKSLDPIEEPIVLPNVFFDLAKWDLRPESKEALDQVYEILVKNPNIVIELRSHTDYRDTDANNDLLSQRRAQACVDYLIEKGIDPERLVAVGRGEREPFTVPENYDGYGKGMFKPGTVLTEKYIKTLSPELQEVANQINRRTDFRVISENYVPKARSEQPNETSEQTKDNTPEAKPIGQIHICEERDNFGKIAQQYGITIRDLRELNGGLRGVRIFPGLELKVTPNGDYTEYDSKRYRVEQGDNFRTISQKTGLSVKELKELNPKIKEPDLIPGLMIFIK
;
A
#
# COMPACT_ATOMS: atom_id res chain seq x y z
N MET A 1 -0.78 9.41 -75.07
CA MET A 1 0.14 8.29 -75.37
C MET A 1 0.13 7.39 -74.14
N THR A 2 -0.85 6.52 -73.91
CA THR A 2 -1.28 5.37 -74.71
C THR A 2 -0.12 4.42 -74.99
N ILE A 3 -0.10 3.27 -74.31
CA ILE A 3 0.19 1.95 -74.88
C ILE A 3 -0.55 0.92 -74.01
N GLN A 4 -1.52 0.25 -74.64
CA GLN A 4 -2.11 -1.02 -74.26
C GLN A 4 -1.14 -2.15 -74.61
N ILE A 5 -1.09 -3.24 -73.84
CA ILE A 5 -0.87 -4.57 -74.40
C ILE A 5 -1.83 -5.58 -73.73
N ARG A 6 -2.65 -6.20 -74.58
CA ARG A 6 -3.53 -7.36 -74.35
C ARG A 6 -2.70 -8.65 -74.24
N PHE A 7 -3.20 -9.65 -73.51
CA PHE A 7 -3.00 -11.04 -73.91
C PHE A 7 -4.33 -11.82 -73.94
N GLN A 8 -4.42 -12.66 -74.97
CA GLN A 8 -5.61 -13.34 -75.47
C GLN A 8 -5.89 -14.66 -74.74
N HIS A 9 -7.19 -15.01 -74.71
CA HIS A 9 -7.71 -16.36 -74.51
C HIS A 9 -7.33 -17.31 -75.65
N THR A 10 -6.97 -18.55 -75.30
CA THR A 10 -7.27 -19.76 -76.10
C THR A 10 -7.73 -20.89 -75.17
N GLY A 11 -8.90 -21.47 -75.46
CA GLY A 11 -9.36 -22.75 -74.86
C GLY A 11 -8.59 -23.93 -75.48
N MET A 12 -8.66 -25.19 -75.06
CA MET A 12 -9.74 -26.00 -74.48
C MET A 12 -9.07 -27.40 -74.34
N LYS A 13 -9.11 -28.17 -73.25
CA LYS A 13 -10.19 -29.10 -72.85
C LYS A 13 -9.75 -29.92 -71.61
N LYS A 14 -10.61 -29.87 -70.59
CA LYS A 14 -11.21 -31.02 -69.86
C LYS A 14 -10.36 -32.28 -69.63
N LYS A 15 -9.75 -32.35 -68.45
CA LYS A 15 -9.89 -33.40 -67.40
C LYS A 15 -8.91 -33.01 -66.29
N PHE A 16 -9.33 -33.08 -65.02
CA PHE A 16 -8.67 -32.54 -63.81
C PHE A 16 -9.00 -31.07 -63.45
N LEU A 17 -10.28 -30.80 -63.14
CA LEU A 17 -10.64 -29.86 -62.08
C LEU A 17 -12.11 -30.13 -61.67
N LEU A 18 -12.30 -31.08 -60.75
CA LEU A 18 -13.57 -31.32 -60.06
C LEU A 18 -13.25 -31.34 -58.56
N SER A 19 -12.87 -30.17 -58.07
CA SER A 19 -12.70 -29.82 -56.67
C SER A 19 -12.48 -28.32 -56.65
N TYR A 20 -13.22 -27.61 -55.80
CA TYR A 20 -13.20 -26.16 -55.60
C TYR A 20 -13.98 -25.29 -56.60
N ILE A 21 -15.18 -24.92 -56.14
CA ILE A 21 -16.04 -23.77 -56.45
C ILE A 21 -17.42 -24.18 -56.98
N MET A 22 -18.34 -24.49 -56.05
CA MET A 22 -19.73 -24.00 -56.08
C MET A 22 -20.37 -24.20 -54.69
N MET A 23 -20.46 -23.13 -53.89
CA MET A 23 -21.72 -22.62 -53.31
C MET A 23 -21.43 -21.51 -52.30
N LEU A 24 -21.87 -20.30 -52.66
CA LEU A 24 -22.20 -19.21 -51.76
C LEU A 24 -23.40 -19.58 -50.88
N SER A 25 -23.53 -18.83 -49.78
CA SER A 25 -24.64 -18.73 -48.81
C SER A 25 -24.63 -19.74 -47.67
N ILE A 26 -24.23 -19.27 -46.47
CA ILE A 26 -24.98 -19.35 -45.21
C ILE A 26 -24.29 -18.43 -44.18
N SER A 27 -25.14 -17.71 -43.46
CA SER A 27 -24.94 -16.63 -42.50
C SER A 27 -24.51 -17.10 -41.09
N PHE A 28 -23.72 -16.24 -40.42
CA PHE A 28 -23.58 -15.97 -38.97
C PHE A 28 -24.36 -16.86 -37.96
N SER A 29 -23.67 -17.47 -36.99
CA SER A 29 -23.79 -17.20 -35.53
C SER A 29 -22.92 -18.12 -34.64
N ALA A 30 -22.29 -17.47 -33.65
CA ALA A 30 -21.73 -17.92 -32.36
C ALA A 30 -21.37 -19.41 -32.12
N PHE A 31 -20.08 -19.65 -31.89
CA PHE A 31 -19.54 -20.84 -31.24
C PHE A 31 -19.26 -20.53 -29.76
N SER A 32 -20.00 -21.18 -28.86
CA SER A 32 -19.52 -21.62 -27.55
C SER A 32 -20.43 -22.74 -27.07
N GLN A 33 -20.07 -23.98 -27.36
CA GLN A 33 -20.64 -25.14 -26.70
C GLN A 33 -19.54 -26.10 -26.28
N LYS A 34 -19.57 -26.41 -24.98
CA LYS A 34 -18.73 -27.36 -24.26
C LYS A 34 -18.86 -28.75 -24.89
N ASN A 35 -17.73 -29.40 -25.14
CA ASN A 35 -17.67 -30.83 -25.43
C ASN A 35 -17.92 -31.62 -24.14
N VAL A 36 -19.11 -32.22 -24.00
CA VAL A 36 -19.31 -33.45 -23.23
C VAL A 36 -20.14 -34.37 -24.10
N ALA A 37 -19.50 -35.40 -24.65
CA ALA A 37 -20.17 -36.45 -25.40
C ALA A 37 -20.89 -37.38 -24.41
N GLN A 38 -22.22 -37.33 -24.39
CA GLN A 38 -23.05 -38.44 -23.94
C GLN A 38 -24.18 -38.66 -24.95
N SER A 39 -24.26 -39.90 -25.43
CA SER A 39 -25.26 -40.41 -26.35
C SER A 39 -26.64 -40.48 -25.68
N THR A 40 -27.63 -39.79 -26.25
CA THR A 40 -29.05 -40.04 -26.00
C THR A 40 -29.86 -39.97 -27.31
N PRO A 41 -30.98 -40.72 -27.39
CA PRO A 41 -31.59 -41.16 -28.64
C PRO A 41 -32.48 -40.10 -29.30
N ASN A 42 -32.70 -40.26 -30.61
CA ASN A 42 -33.62 -39.51 -31.46
C ASN A 42 -34.89 -39.02 -30.73
N THR A 43 -34.90 -37.73 -30.38
CA THR A 43 -36.12 -36.95 -30.15
C THR A 43 -36.12 -35.80 -31.14
N GLU A 44 -37.23 -35.62 -31.86
CA GLU A 44 -37.43 -34.49 -32.77
C GLU A 44 -37.03 -33.15 -32.10
N PRO A 45 -36.41 -32.21 -32.84
CA PRO A 45 -36.12 -30.89 -32.30
C PRO A 45 -37.42 -30.22 -31.85
N PRO A 46 -37.45 -29.57 -30.66
CA PRO A 46 -38.65 -28.91 -30.19
C PRO A 46 -39.08 -27.85 -31.21
N LYS A 47 -40.37 -27.83 -31.56
CA LYS A 47 -40.95 -26.78 -32.41
C LYS A 47 -40.65 -25.42 -31.80
N GLU A 48 -39.81 -24.61 -32.44
CA GLU A 48 -39.59 -23.21 -32.05
C GLU A 48 -40.94 -22.48 -32.04
N GLU A 49 -41.37 -22.02 -30.86
CA GLU A 49 -42.59 -21.22 -30.74
C GLU A 49 -42.44 -19.90 -31.50
N LYS A 50 -43.40 -19.63 -32.39
CA LYS A 50 -43.40 -18.41 -33.22
C LYS A 50 -43.56 -17.15 -32.36
N LYS A 51 -42.45 -16.43 -32.14
CA LYS A 51 -42.41 -15.14 -31.42
C LYS A 51 -43.24 -14.06 -32.12
N SER A 52 -43.86 -13.17 -31.35
CA SER A 52 -44.65 -12.04 -31.87
C SER A 52 -43.79 -11.04 -32.65
N LYS A 53 -44.45 -10.25 -33.50
CA LYS A 53 -43.77 -9.17 -34.25
C LYS A 53 -43.18 -8.14 -33.29
N GLU A 54 -43.92 -7.80 -32.23
CA GLU A 54 -43.48 -6.85 -31.21
C GLU A 54 -42.28 -7.34 -30.42
N PHE A 55 -42.21 -8.63 -30.08
CA PHE A 55 -41.04 -9.21 -29.44
C PHE A 55 -39.80 -9.09 -30.32
N LYS A 56 -39.91 -9.41 -31.62
CA LYS A 56 -38.80 -9.29 -32.56
C LYS A 56 -38.30 -7.84 -32.67
N GLN A 57 -39.22 -6.87 -32.75
CA GLN A 57 -38.86 -5.45 -32.75
C GLN A 57 -38.12 -5.02 -31.48
N ALA A 58 -38.57 -5.49 -30.31
CA ALA A 58 -37.87 -5.21 -29.05
C ALA A 58 -36.48 -5.84 -29.00
N MET A 59 -36.33 -7.07 -29.50
CA MET A 59 -35.04 -7.75 -29.61
C MET A 59 -34.09 -7.08 -30.59
N ASP A 60 -34.57 -6.52 -31.69
CA ASP A 60 -33.73 -5.78 -32.64
C ASP A 60 -33.11 -4.54 -31.99
N ALA A 61 -33.91 -3.79 -31.21
CA ALA A 61 -33.42 -2.67 -30.40
C ALA A 61 -32.41 -3.14 -29.33
N PHE A 62 -32.73 -4.23 -28.62
CA PHE A 62 -31.85 -4.80 -27.60
C PHE A 62 -30.48 -5.22 -28.16
N LYS A 63 -30.47 -5.92 -29.30
CA LYS A 63 -29.24 -6.34 -29.99
C LYS A 63 -28.43 -5.18 -30.56
N SER A 64 -29.07 -4.03 -30.76
CA SER A 64 -28.43 -2.78 -31.18
C SER A 64 -27.94 -1.95 -29.98
N ASN A 65 -27.95 -2.53 -28.77
CA ASN A 65 -27.65 -1.88 -27.49
C ASN A 65 -28.56 -0.69 -27.15
N GLU A 66 -29.71 -0.54 -27.82
CA GLU A 66 -30.67 0.52 -27.55
C GLU A 66 -31.60 0.14 -26.39
N PHE A 67 -31.03 -0.06 -25.19
CA PHE A 67 -31.73 -0.62 -24.02
C PHE A 67 -32.91 0.23 -23.53
N PHE A 68 -32.83 1.56 -23.68
CA PHE A 68 -33.95 2.46 -23.38
C PHE A 68 -35.14 2.19 -24.30
N PHE A 69 -34.92 2.15 -25.62
CA PHE A 69 -35.99 1.86 -26.58
C PHE A 69 -36.45 0.40 -26.49
N ALA A 70 -35.53 -0.55 -26.27
CA ALA A 70 -35.85 -1.95 -26.05
C ALA A 70 -36.79 -2.13 -24.85
N THR A 71 -36.55 -1.41 -23.75
CA THR A 71 -37.43 -1.44 -22.56
C THR A 71 -38.87 -1.07 -22.91
N GLU A 72 -39.07 0.04 -23.62
CA GLU A 72 -40.41 0.50 -24.00
C GLU A 72 -41.10 -0.46 -24.98
N LEU A 73 -40.33 -1.02 -25.93
CA LEU A 73 -40.82 -2.02 -26.86
C LEU A 73 -41.18 -3.35 -26.16
N PHE A 74 -40.37 -3.80 -25.20
CA PHE A 74 -40.66 -5.01 -24.41
C PHE A 74 -41.90 -4.82 -23.53
N LYS A 75 -42.08 -3.68 -22.87
CA LYS A 75 -43.32 -3.38 -22.12
C LYS A 75 -44.55 -3.46 -23.02
N LYS A 76 -44.45 -2.93 -24.24
CA LYS A 76 -45.51 -3.01 -25.27
C LYS A 76 -45.73 -4.44 -25.77
N ALA A 77 -44.68 -5.22 -25.97
CA ALA A 77 -44.79 -6.63 -26.34
C ALA A 77 -45.48 -7.43 -25.23
N PHE A 78 -45.11 -7.19 -23.97
CA PHE A 78 -45.66 -7.84 -22.79
C PHE A 78 -47.18 -7.66 -22.65
N SER A 79 -47.68 -6.44 -22.92
CA SER A 79 -49.12 -6.13 -22.83
C SER A 79 -49.94 -6.76 -23.95
N LYS A 80 -49.32 -7.05 -25.10
CA LYS A 80 -50.00 -7.60 -26.29
C LYS A 80 -49.98 -9.12 -26.36
N THR A 81 -48.89 -9.76 -25.96
CA THR A 81 -48.82 -11.22 -26.03
C THR A 81 -49.73 -11.87 -24.97
N ARG A 82 -50.34 -13.01 -25.33
CA ARG A 82 -51.04 -13.90 -24.38
C ARG A 82 -50.22 -15.15 -24.07
N ASN A 83 -49.12 -15.38 -24.79
CA ASN A 83 -48.26 -16.55 -24.59
C ASN A 83 -47.47 -16.37 -23.28
N LYS A 84 -47.62 -17.32 -22.35
CA LYS A 84 -46.94 -17.30 -21.05
C LYS A 84 -45.42 -17.42 -21.19
N SER A 85 -44.93 -18.31 -22.05
CA SER A 85 -43.48 -18.48 -22.28
C SER A 85 -42.85 -17.20 -22.83
N GLU A 86 -43.49 -16.57 -23.82
CA GLU A 86 -43.04 -15.29 -24.36
C GLU A 86 -43.06 -14.17 -23.30
N LYS A 87 -44.09 -14.12 -22.44
CA LYS A 87 -44.12 -13.16 -21.32
C LYS A 87 -42.96 -13.38 -20.34
N THR A 88 -42.64 -14.63 -20.01
CA THR A 88 -41.52 -14.96 -19.13
C THR A 88 -40.19 -14.49 -19.73
N GLU A 89 -39.97 -14.73 -21.02
CA GLU A 89 -38.76 -14.27 -21.72
C GLU A 89 -38.69 -12.73 -21.81
N ILE A 90 -39.80 -12.06 -22.05
CA ILE A 90 -39.86 -10.59 -22.04
C ILE A 90 -39.45 -10.02 -20.67
N LEU A 91 -39.88 -10.65 -19.56
CA LEU A 91 -39.49 -10.22 -18.22
C LEU A 91 -37.96 -10.33 -18.02
N TYR A 92 -37.35 -11.41 -18.50
CA TYR A 92 -35.91 -11.58 -18.45
C TYR A 92 -35.17 -10.48 -19.23
N TYR A 93 -35.59 -10.19 -20.46
CA TYR A 93 -34.96 -9.13 -21.25
C TYR A 93 -35.24 -7.72 -20.71
N LEU A 94 -36.40 -7.48 -20.08
CA LEU A 94 -36.64 -6.25 -19.31
C LEU A 94 -35.65 -6.13 -18.16
N GLY A 95 -35.38 -7.22 -17.44
CA GLY A 95 -34.34 -7.27 -16.40
C GLY A 95 -32.97 -6.92 -16.95
N LEU A 96 -32.55 -7.55 -18.05
CA LEU A 96 -31.27 -7.26 -18.71
C LEU A 96 -31.19 -5.80 -19.19
N SER A 97 -32.23 -5.27 -19.84
CA SER A 97 -32.24 -3.86 -20.28
C SER A 97 -32.11 -2.90 -19.10
N GLN A 98 -32.81 -3.15 -18.00
CA GLN A 98 -32.68 -2.32 -16.80
C GLN A 98 -31.29 -2.42 -16.18
N MET A 99 -30.72 -3.63 -16.09
CA MET A 99 -29.36 -3.85 -15.61
C MET A 99 -28.32 -3.11 -16.46
N ARG A 100 -28.44 -3.14 -17.79
CA ARG A 100 -27.54 -2.42 -18.71
C ARG A 100 -27.67 -0.90 -18.63
N MET A 101 -28.81 -0.39 -18.18
CA MET A 101 -29.03 1.01 -17.86
C MET A 101 -28.72 1.34 -16.39
N LEU A 102 -28.04 0.44 -15.65
CA LEU A 102 -27.66 0.60 -14.24
C LEU A 102 -28.85 0.80 -13.28
N ASN A 103 -30.06 0.43 -13.72
CA ASN A 103 -31.29 0.47 -12.93
C ASN A 103 -31.48 -0.84 -12.14
N PHE A 104 -30.51 -1.17 -11.27
CA PHE A 104 -30.41 -2.47 -10.61
C PHE A 104 -31.65 -2.86 -9.81
N LYS A 105 -32.28 -1.89 -9.13
CA LYS A 105 -33.54 -2.13 -8.39
C LYS A 105 -34.67 -2.64 -9.29
N ASN A 106 -34.83 -2.04 -10.48
CA ASN A 106 -35.84 -2.49 -11.44
C ASN A 106 -35.44 -3.83 -12.07
N ALA A 107 -34.15 -4.01 -12.37
CA ALA A 107 -33.62 -5.26 -12.91
C ALA A 107 -33.92 -6.44 -11.99
N THR A 108 -33.59 -6.33 -10.70
CA THR A 108 -33.90 -7.32 -9.65
C THR A 108 -35.39 -7.67 -9.64
N ASN A 109 -36.28 -6.67 -9.72
CA ASN A 109 -37.73 -6.93 -9.76
C ASN A 109 -38.14 -7.76 -10.99
N TYR A 110 -37.63 -7.43 -12.17
CA TYR A 110 -37.95 -8.15 -13.40
C TYR A 110 -37.37 -9.56 -13.41
N PHE A 111 -36.13 -9.75 -12.96
CA PHE A 111 -35.53 -11.08 -12.83
C PHE A 111 -36.32 -11.95 -11.86
N GLN A 112 -36.67 -11.45 -10.68
CA GLN A 112 -37.48 -12.22 -9.74
C GLN A 112 -38.85 -12.62 -10.33
N ARG A 113 -39.49 -11.72 -11.09
CA ARG A 113 -40.75 -12.02 -11.78
C ARG A 113 -40.57 -13.06 -12.88
N ALA A 114 -39.47 -13.03 -13.62
CA ALA A 114 -39.15 -14.04 -14.62
C ALA A 114 -38.88 -15.41 -13.98
N ILE A 115 -38.12 -15.47 -12.88
CA ILE A 115 -37.90 -16.70 -12.08
C ILE A 115 -39.24 -17.27 -11.59
N ASN A 116 -40.08 -16.43 -10.97
CA ASN A 116 -41.40 -16.84 -10.47
C ASN A 116 -42.36 -17.28 -11.60
N ALA A 117 -42.16 -16.76 -12.82
CA ALA A 117 -42.90 -17.15 -14.01
C ALA A 117 -42.32 -18.41 -14.70
N GLY A 118 -41.26 -19.02 -14.15
CA GLY A 118 -40.66 -20.28 -14.59
C GLY A 118 -39.62 -20.13 -15.69
N TYR A 119 -38.87 -19.02 -15.73
CA TYR A 119 -37.69 -18.91 -16.59
C TYR A 119 -36.63 -19.94 -16.18
N LYS A 120 -35.98 -20.58 -17.15
CA LYS A 120 -35.18 -21.80 -16.91
C LYS A 120 -33.67 -21.63 -17.07
N GLU A 121 -33.21 -20.59 -17.76
CA GLU A 121 -31.78 -20.42 -18.00
C GLU A 121 -31.07 -20.00 -16.70
N PRO A 122 -29.98 -20.69 -16.31
CA PRO A 122 -29.32 -20.48 -15.02
C PRO A 122 -28.73 -19.07 -14.88
N GLU A 123 -28.32 -18.43 -15.99
CA GLU A 123 -27.72 -17.09 -16.01
C GLU A 123 -28.58 -16.02 -15.34
N ILE A 124 -29.90 -16.22 -15.25
CA ILE A 124 -30.78 -15.30 -14.53
C ILE A 124 -30.38 -15.13 -13.06
N ASN A 125 -29.92 -16.20 -12.39
CA ASN A 125 -29.44 -16.14 -11.01
C ASN A 125 -28.12 -15.38 -10.91
N LEU A 126 -27.22 -15.53 -11.90
CA LEU A 126 -25.99 -14.75 -11.98
C LEU A 126 -26.29 -13.26 -12.11
N TYR A 127 -27.19 -12.87 -13.03
CA TYR A 127 -27.54 -11.46 -13.24
C TYR A 127 -28.31 -10.86 -12.05
N LEU A 128 -29.18 -11.65 -11.43
CA LEU A 128 -29.85 -11.25 -10.19
C LEU A 128 -28.83 -11.02 -9.05
N ALA A 129 -27.88 -11.95 -8.87
CA ALA A 129 -26.80 -11.82 -7.91
C ALA A 129 -25.96 -10.56 -8.15
N GLN A 130 -25.59 -10.27 -9.40
CA GLN A 130 -24.86 -9.06 -9.77
C GLN A 130 -25.66 -7.78 -9.47
N CYS A 131 -26.97 -7.77 -9.73
CA CYS A 131 -27.82 -6.62 -9.38
C CYS A 131 -27.88 -6.40 -7.87
N LEU A 132 -28.05 -7.47 -7.09
CA LEU A 132 -28.04 -7.42 -5.61
C LEU A 132 -26.67 -6.97 -5.09
N HIS A 133 -25.58 -7.44 -5.70
CA HIS A 133 -24.22 -7.02 -5.38
C HIS A 133 -24.05 -5.50 -5.54
N ASN A 134 -24.51 -4.94 -6.68
CA ASN A 134 -24.47 -3.51 -6.96
C ASN A 134 -25.37 -2.68 -6.03
N LEU A 135 -26.45 -3.28 -5.49
CA LEU A 135 -27.30 -2.65 -4.48
C LEU A 135 -26.71 -2.70 -3.06
N GLY A 136 -25.56 -3.36 -2.87
CA GLY A 136 -24.97 -3.59 -1.56
C GLY A 136 -25.68 -4.66 -0.72
N GLU A 137 -26.61 -5.41 -1.32
CA GLU A 137 -27.39 -6.51 -0.71
C GLU A 137 -26.54 -7.80 -0.71
N TYR A 138 -25.36 -7.75 -0.08
CA TYR A 138 -24.30 -8.76 -0.24
C TYR A 138 -24.71 -10.16 0.21
N GLU A 139 -25.48 -10.28 1.29
CA GLU A 139 -25.93 -11.58 1.80
C GLU A 139 -26.86 -12.30 0.82
N ASP A 140 -27.76 -11.55 0.17
CA ASP A 140 -28.68 -12.10 -0.81
C ASP A 140 -27.99 -12.35 -2.15
N ALA A 141 -27.04 -11.49 -2.54
CA ALA A 141 -26.18 -11.71 -3.71
C ALA A 141 -25.42 -13.04 -3.60
N ILE A 142 -24.82 -13.34 -2.44
CA ILE A 142 -24.10 -14.61 -2.19
C ILE A 142 -25.02 -15.81 -2.41
N LYS A 143 -26.26 -15.78 -1.89
CA LYS A 143 -27.23 -16.87 -2.07
C LYS A 143 -27.52 -17.12 -3.55
N GLU A 144 -27.69 -16.06 -4.34
CA GLU A 144 -27.98 -16.19 -5.77
C GLU A 144 -26.77 -16.64 -6.59
N TYR A 145 -25.56 -16.20 -6.24
CA TYR A 145 -24.34 -16.76 -6.83
C TYR A 145 -24.19 -18.26 -6.52
N GLU A 146 -24.50 -18.69 -5.29
CA GLU A 146 -24.48 -20.11 -4.93
C GLU A 146 -25.57 -20.90 -5.68
N ASN A 147 -26.77 -20.34 -5.84
CA ASN A 147 -27.84 -20.94 -6.65
C ASN A 147 -27.39 -21.15 -8.11
N PHE A 148 -26.68 -20.17 -8.67
CA PHE A 148 -26.09 -20.29 -10.00
C PHE A 148 -24.98 -21.35 -10.05
N LEU A 149 -24.06 -21.36 -9.08
CA LEU A 149 -22.94 -22.33 -9.03
C LEU A 149 -23.40 -23.78 -8.85
N ARG A 150 -24.56 -24.03 -8.23
CA ARG A 150 -25.15 -25.38 -8.18
C ARG A 150 -25.52 -25.91 -9.57
N GLN A 151 -25.83 -25.02 -10.52
CA GLN A 151 -26.19 -25.36 -11.90
C GLN A 151 -24.99 -25.25 -12.84
N VAL A 152 -24.09 -24.30 -12.59
CA VAL A 152 -22.89 -24.03 -13.39
C VAL A 152 -21.65 -24.01 -12.48
N PRO A 153 -21.16 -25.19 -12.02
CA PRO A 153 -20.00 -25.25 -11.14
C PRO A 153 -18.74 -24.68 -11.80
N GLY A 154 -17.94 -23.95 -11.03
CA GLY A 154 -16.65 -23.41 -11.47
C GLY A 154 -16.72 -22.13 -12.32
N ASP A 155 -17.88 -21.51 -12.46
CA ASP A 155 -17.99 -20.22 -13.16
C ASP A 155 -17.30 -19.10 -12.36
N GLN A 156 -16.25 -18.53 -12.93
CA GLN A 156 -15.40 -17.56 -12.26
C GLN A 156 -16.14 -16.26 -11.91
N ARG A 157 -17.18 -15.87 -12.66
CA ARG A 157 -17.95 -14.65 -12.39
C ARG A 157 -18.67 -14.75 -11.05
N ALA A 158 -19.25 -15.91 -10.76
CA ALA A 158 -19.93 -16.14 -9.49
C ALA A 158 -18.97 -16.38 -8.33
N ILE A 159 -17.84 -17.06 -8.56
CA ILE A 159 -16.79 -17.23 -7.55
C ILE A 159 -16.25 -15.87 -7.12
N ASN A 160 -15.88 -15.02 -8.07
CA ASN A 160 -15.37 -13.67 -7.80
C ASN A 160 -16.45 -12.78 -7.18
N GLY A 161 -17.71 -12.93 -7.59
CA GLY A 161 -18.84 -12.22 -6.99
C GLY A 161 -19.03 -12.54 -5.50
N ILE A 162 -18.94 -13.82 -5.11
CA ILE A 162 -19.02 -14.25 -3.70
C ILE A 162 -17.83 -13.71 -2.90
N GLU A 163 -16.62 -13.81 -3.44
CA GLU A 163 -15.41 -13.28 -2.80
C GLU A 163 -15.51 -11.75 -2.61
N GLY A 164 -15.94 -11.03 -3.64
CA GLY A 164 -16.18 -9.59 -3.62
C GLY A 164 -17.17 -9.17 -2.54
N CYS A 165 -18.33 -9.84 -2.45
CA CYS A 165 -19.33 -9.59 -1.39
C CYS A 165 -18.74 -9.73 0.03
N ARG A 166 -17.85 -10.72 0.25
CA ARG A 166 -17.17 -10.92 1.55
C ARG A 166 -16.14 -9.83 1.80
N MET A 167 -15.34 -9.48 0.80
CA MET A 167 -14.35 -8.40 0.88
C MET A 167 -14.99 -7.04 1.16
N ALA A 168 -16.16 -6.76 0.58
CA ALA A 168 -16.86 -5.50 0.77
C ALA A 168 -17.20 -5.21 2.23
N ALA A 169 -17.57 -6.25 3.00
CA ALA A 169 -17.80 -6.12 4.44
C ALA A 169 -16.49 -5.79 5.20
N GLU A 170 -15.37 -6.40 4.80
CA GLU A 170 -14.06 -6.14 5.38
C GLU A 170 -13.56 -4.72 5.05
N PHE A 171 -13.68 -4.27 3.80
CA PHE A 171 -13.27 -2.93 3.38
C PHE A 171 -14.06 -1.83 4.08
N LYS A 172 -15.36 -2.03 4.33
CA LYS A 172 -16.17 -1.07 5.11
C LYS A 172 -15.67 -0.96 6.56
N LYS A 173 -15.17 -2.05 7.15
CA LYS A 173 -14.59 -2.06 8.50
C LYS A 173 -13.18 -1.44 8.51
N ASN A 174 -12.34 -1.84 7.56
CA ASN A 174 -10.94 -1.47 7.46
C ASN A 174 -10.76 -0.45 6.32
N ARG A 175 -11.35 0.74 6.49
CA ARG A 175 -11.29 1.78 5.46
C ARG A 175 -9.85 2.22 5.19
N THR A 176 -9.56 2.52 3.92
CA THR A 176 -8.33 3.18 3.53
C THR A 176 -8.32 4.65 3.99
N ARG A 177 -7.16 5.29 3.87
CA ARG A 177 -6.96 6.71 4.18
C ARG A 177 -7.46 7.66 3.09
N TYR A 178 -7.95 7.15 1.98
CA TYR A 178 -8.50 8.01 0.95
C TYR A 178 -9.79 8.67 1.45
N LEU A 179 -9.91 9.96 1.14
CA LEU A 179 -11.14 10.73 1.22
C LEU A 179 -11.69 10.85 -0.20
N VAL A 180 -13.01 10.75 -0.35
CA VAL A 180 -13.70 10.87 -1.63
C VAL A 180 -14.83 11.87 -1.46
N GLU A 181 -14.79 12.95 -2.24
CA GLU A 181 -15.69 14.11 -2.11
C GLU A 181 -16.32 14.46 -3.45
N ASN A 182 -17.65 14.59 -3.52
CA ASN A 182 -18.35 14.94 -4.76
C ASN A 182 -18.02 16.37 -5.22
N VAL A 183 -17.69 16.55 -6.50
CA VAL A 183 -17.30 17.84 -7.08
C VAL A 183 -18.51 18.57 -7.66
N LYS A 184 -19.28 19.22 -6.78
CA LYS A 184 -20.59 19.82 -7.09
C LYS A 184 -20.60 20.82 -8.25
N ASP A 185 -19.48 21.53 -8.47
CA ASP A 185 -19.37 22.52 -9.56
C ASP A 185 -19.30 21.87 -10.94
N LEU A 186 -18.84 20.62 -11.02
CA LEU A 186 -18.76 19.88 -12.28
C LEU A 186 -20.04 19.10 -12.55
N ASN A 187 -20.63 18.52 -11.52
CA ASN A 187 -21.70 17.54 -11.62
C ASN A 187 -23.07 18.18 -11.89
N THR A 188 -23.90 17.52 -12.68
CA THR A 188 -25.27 17.90 -13.07
C THR A 188 -26.27 16.80 -12.68
N LYS A 189 -27.47 16.74 -13.28
CA LYS A 189 -28.40 15.61 -13.07
C LYS A 189 -28.18 14.49 -14.09
N GLU A 190 -27.31 14.75 -15.05
CA GLU A 190 -26.93 13.90 -16.15
C GLU A 190 -25.66 13.12 -15.73
N ASN A 191 -24.80 12.74 -16.68
CA ASN A 191 -23.59 11.97 -16.42
C ASN A 191 -22.34 12.84 -16.63
N GLU A 192 -21.41 12.76 -15.69
CA GLU A 192 -20.10 13.37 -15.72
C GLU A 192 -19.01 12.35 -15.37
N TYR A 193 -18.10 12.08 -16.29
CA TYR A 193 -17.06 11.08 -16.05
C TYR A 193 -15.80 11.28 -16.88
N GLY A 194 -14.75 10.50 -16.61
CA GLY A 194 -13.58 10.43 -17.48
C GLY A 194 -12.74 11.70 -17.48
N VAL A 195 -12.35 12.18 -16.30
CA VAL A 195 -11.54 13.40 -16.14
C VAL A 195 -10.11 13.18 -16.65
N VAL A 196 -9.56 14.19 -17.34
CA VAL A 196 -8.13 14.28 -17.66
C VAL A 196 -7.62 15.70 -17.41
N TYR A 197 -6.39 15.83 -16.93
CA TYR A 197 -5.74 17.14 -16.80
C TYR A 197 -5.28 17.67 -18.16
N SER A 198 -5.87 18.77 -18.62
CA SER A 198 -5.65 19.36 -19.95
C SER A 198 -4.72 20.58 -19.96
N GLY A 199 -4.48 21.17 -18.79
CA GLY A 199 -3.63 22.34 -18.62
C GLY A 199 -2.14 22.06 -18.82
N ARG A 200 -1.32 23.11 -18.64
CA ARG A 200 0.15 22.96 -18.71
C ARG A 200 0.63 21.84 -17.77
N PRO A 201 1.59 21.00 -18.19
CA PRO A 201 2.13 19.94 -17.34
C PRO A 201 2.51 20.48 -15.95
N GLY A 202 1.94 19.86 -14.91
CA GLY A 202 2.11 20.25 -13.50
C GLY A 202 1.21 21.36 -12.97
N SER A 203 0.36 22.00 -13.79
CA SER A 203 -0.55 23.05 -13.28
C SER A 203 -1.80 22.50 -12.61
N TYR A 204 -2.33 21.34 -13.06
CA TYR A 204 -3.57 20.72 -12.57
C TYR A 204 -4.79 21.65 -12.45
N GLU A 205 -4.74 22.82 -13.09
CA GLU A 205 -5.73 23.91 -12.99
C GLU A 205 -6.80 23.82 -14.08
N GLU A 206 -6.60 23.02 -15.12
CA GLU A 206 -7.49 22.87 -16.28
C GLU A 206 -7.72 21.37 -16.51
N ILE A 207 -8.98 21.01 -16.74
CA ILE A 207 -9.41 19.63 -16.96
C ILE A 207 -10.32 19.55 -18.20
N MET A 208 -10.35 18.36 -18.79
CA MET A 208 -11.38 17.92 -19.71
C MET A 208 -12.10 16.73 -19.10
N PHE A 209 -13.37 16.53 -19.43
CA PHE A 209 -14.16 15.39 -18.99
C PHE A 209 -15.31 15.13 -19.97
N THR A 210 -15.93 13.96 -19.84
CA THR A 210 -17.07 13.54 -20.67
C THR A 210 -18.36 13.89 -19.98
N SER A 211 -19.33 14.40 -20.72
CA SER A 211 -20.66 14.66 -20.16
C SER A 211 -21.75 14.73 -21.22
N ASP A 212 -22.93 14.25 -20.87
CA ASP A 212 -24.19 14.37 -21.65
C ASP A 212 -25.14 15.46 -21.09
N ARG A 213 -24.59 16.41 -20.31
CA ARG A 213 -25.32 17.59 -19.82
C ARG A 213 -26.04 18.35 -20.93
N LEU A 214 -27.01 19.17 -20.51
CA LEU A 214 -27.69 20.09 -21.41
C LEU A 214 -26.69 21.01 -22.15
N GLY A 215 -26.81 21.06 -23.47
CA GLY A 215 -25.88 21.80 -24.34
C GLY A 215 -24.94 20.89 -25.13
N SER A 216 -24.92 19.59 -24.84
CA SER A 216 -24.23 18.60 -25.65
C SER A 216 -24.80 18.52 -27.08
N THR A 217 -23.97 18.10 -28.01
CA THR A 217 -24.29 18.06 -29.44
C THR A 217 -25.30 16.95 -29.75
N GLY A 218 -26.10 17.14 -30.80
CA GLY A 218 -27.18 16.22 -31.15
C GLY A 218 -28.53 16.57 -30.53
N LYS A 219 -29.61 16.40 -31.31
CA LYS A 219 -30.99 16.78 -30.92
C LYS A 219 -31.89 15.61 -30.55
N LYS A 220 -31.40 14.39 -30.68
CA LYS A 220 -32.15 13.16 -30.43
C LYS A 220 -31.72 12.60 -29.09
N ARG A 221 -32.65 11.89 -28.44
CA ARG A 221 -32.28 11.01 -27.35
C ARG A 221 -31.47 9.86 -27.88
N GLU A 222 -30.39 9.55 -27.18
CA GLU A 222 -29.63 8.34 -27.43
C GLU A 222 -30.43 7.10 -26.97
N GLY A 223 -30.08 5.93 -27.51
CA GLY A 223 -30.87 4.71 -27.31
C GLY A 223 -30.41 3.82 -26.16
N TRP A 224 -29.20 4.01 -25.65
CA TRP A 224 -28.59 3.27 -24.55
C TRP A 224 -29.31 3.56 -23.23
N PHE A 225 -29.35 4.83 -22.79
CA PHE A 225 -29.93 5.25 -21.50
C PHE A 225 -31.17 6.17 -21.63
N GLY A 226 -31.41 6.74 -22.82
CA GLY A 226 -32.50 7.67 -23.11
C GLY A 226 -32.19 9.15 -22.83
N GLY A 227 -30.90 9.49 -22.63
CA GLY A 227 -30.35 10.83 -22.37
C GLY A 227 -29.95 11.60 -23.63
N ASN A 228 -29.05 12.59 -23.47
CA ASN A 228 -28.42 13.27 -24.61
C ASN A 228 -27.20 12.47 -25.09
N PHE A 229 -26.67 12.83 -26.26
CA PHE A 229 -25.35 12.33 -26.65
C PHE A 229 -24.29 12.99 -25.77
N SER A 230 -23.19 12.26 -25.52
CA SER A 230 -22.09 12.74 -24.69
C SER A 230 -21.07 13.52 -25.52
N ASP A 231 -20.63 14.64 -24.98
CA ASP A 231 -19.60 15.50 -25.54
C ASP A 231 -18.38 15.52 -24.60
N ILE A 232 -17.24 15.98 -25.12
CA ILE A 232 -16.09 16.36 -24.29
C ILE A 232 -16.21 17.83 -23.92
N TRP A 233 -16.09 18.10 -22.62
CA TRP A 233 -16.18 19.42 -22.01
C TRP A 233 -14.84 19.80 -21.39
N GLU A 234 -14.53 21.08 -21.36
CA GLU A 234 -13.35 21.62 -20.68
C GLU A 234 -13.72 22.69 -19.65
N THR A 235 -12.94 22.77 -18.58
CA THR A 235 -13.05 23.82 -17.58
C THR A 235 -11.71 24.08 -16.92
N LYS A 236 -11.66 25.17 -16.14
CA LYS A 236 -10.51 25.55 -15.32
C LYS A 236 -10.96 25.99 -13.95
N SER A 237 -10.08 25.82 -12.98
CA SER A 237 -10.32 26.25 -11.61
C SER A 237 -10.28 27.78 -11.48
N GLU A 238 -11.08 28.32 -10.56
CA GLU A 238 -11.00 29.72 -10.15
C GLU A 238 -9.66 29.97 -9.44
N ARG A 239 -8.73 30.66 -10.11
CA ARG A 239 -7.48 31.10 -9.50
C ARG A 239 -7.73 31.96 -8.26
N LYS A 240 -7.57 31.39 -7.06
CA LYS A 240 -7.34 32.16 -5.82
C LYS A 240 -5.85 32.19 -5.46
N ALA A 241 -5.00 32.53 -6.43
CA ALA A 241 -3.55 32.66 -6.22
C ALA A 241 -3.20 33.57 -5.03
N ASN A 242 -4.00 34.63 -4.78
CA ASN A 242 -3.74 35.58 -3.70
C ASN A 242 -4.27 35.17 -2.32
N LYS A 243 -5.30 34.30 -2.22
CA LYS A 243 -5.80 33.81 -0.92
C LYS A 243 -5.09 32.55 -0.44
N ARG A 244 -4.54 31.73 -1.36
CA ARG A 244 -3.76 30.52 -1.05
C ARG A 244 -2.49 30.86 -0.27
N GLN A 245 -1.72 31.88 -0.68
CA GLN A 245 -0.55 32.35 0.07
C GLN A 245 -0.92 33.00 1.41
N GLN A 246 -2.07 33.68 1.50
CA GLN A 246 -2.54 34.32 2.74
C GLN A 246 -3.05 33.30 3.78
N ARG A 247 -3.67 32.19 3.35
CA ARG A 247 -4.19 31.12 4.22
C ARG A 247 -3.11 30.15 4.68
N LEU A 248 -2.14 29.83 3.82
CA LEU A 248 -0.92 29.09 4.20
C LEU A 248 -0.13 29.81 5.31
N ARG A 249 -0.16 31.15 5.33
CA ARG A 249 0.42 31.98 6.40
C ARG A 249 -0.39 31.98 7.72
N ARG A 250 -1.62 31.48 7.72
CA ARG A 250 -2.54 31.46 8.88
C ARG A 250 -2.72 30.08 9.52
N GLY A 251 -2.05 29.04 9.00
CA GLY A 251 -2.12 27.68 9.57
C GLY A 251 -3.46 26.97 9.35
N GLU A 252 -4.32 27.46 8.46
CA GLU A 252 -5.60 26.83 8.15
C GLU A 252 -5.41 25.75 7.07
N ASN A 253 -5.09 24.52 7.47
CA ASN A 253 -5.18 23.34 6.61
C ASN A 253 -6.61 22.80 6.66
N LYS A 254 -7.47 23.21 5.72
CA LYS A 254 -8.80 22.58 5.47
C LYS A 254 -8.83 22.00 4.05
N SER A 255 -9.66 20.98 3.81
CA SER A 255 -9.73 20.11 2.62
C SER A 255 -9.24 20.73 1.30
N LEU A 256 -8.18 20.17 0.72
CA LEU A 256 -7.39 20.79 -0.35
C LEU A 256 -7.92 20.57 -1.79
N MET A 257 -8.97 19.76 -2.03
CA MET A 257 -9.50 19.55 -3.40
C MET A 257 -10.99 19.85 -3.60
N ALA A 258 -11.91 19.54 -2.67
CA ALA A 258 -13.30 19.96 -2.83
C ALA A 258 -13.53 21.49 -2.66
N GLU A 259 -12.54 22.24 -2.17
CA GLU A 259 -12.55 23.72 -2.20
C GLU A 259 -12.09 24.30 -3.55
N VAL A 260 -11.59 23.48 -4.48
CA VAL A 260 -11.25 23.95 -5.83
C VAL A 260 -12.57 24.24 -6.54
N LYS A 261 -12.91 25.53 -6.58
CA LYS A 261 -14.07 25.99 -7.33
C LYS A 261 -13.77 25.93 -8.81
N TRP A 262 -14.57 25.18 -9.56
CA TRP A 262 -14.46 25.10 -11.01
C TRP A 262 -15.34 26.14 -11.68
N LEU A 263 -14.87 26.68 -12.80
CA LEU A 263 -15.70 27.53 -13.65
C LEU A 263 -16.74 26.68 -14.40
N GLU A 264 -17.76 27.35 -14.93
CA GLU A 264 -18.76 26.71 -15.79
C GLU A 264 -18.06 25.98 -16.96
N PRO A 265 -18.27 24.67 -17.13
CA PRO A 265 -17.68 23.92 -18.23
C PRO A 265 -18.20 24.35 -19.59
N LEU A 266 -17.31 24.34 -20.58
CA LEU A 266 -17.63 24.66 -21.97
C LEU A 266 -17.42 23.43 -22.85
N PRO A 267 -18.29 23.16 -23.84
CA PRO A 267 -18.09 22.04 -24.74
C PRO A 267 -16.92 22.35 -25.68
N LEU A 268 -16.15 21.33 -26.06
CA LEU A 268 -15.17 21.46 -27.13
C LEU A 268 -15.86 21.75 -28.48
N SER A 269 -15.07 22.25 -29.43
CA SER A 269 -15.55 22.69 -30.73
C SER A 269 -16.14 21.53 -31.57
N PRO A 270 -16.89 21.84 -32.65
CA PRO A 270 -17.40 20.84 -33.59
C PRO A 270 -16.33 20.01 -34.33
N MET A 271 -15.05 20.35 -34.20
CA MET A 271 -13.95 19.50 -34.68
C MET A 271 -13.83 18.21 -33.85
N ILE A 272 -14.27 18.27 -32.59
CA ILE A 272 -14.24 17.17 -31.63
C ILE A 272 -15.65 16.66 -31.36
N ASN A 273 -16.57 17.52 -30.94
CA ASN A 273 -17.92 17.11 -30.56
C ASN A 273 -18.81 17.03 -31.80
N THR A 274 -19.44 15.88 -32.02
CA THR A 274 -20.27 15.61 -33.21
C THR A 274 -21.68 15.18 -32.80
N ASN A 275 -22.50 14.70 -33.74
CA ASN A 275 -23.82 14.15 -33.37
C ASN A 275 -23.75 12.70 -32.87
N PHE A 276 -22.55 12.25 -32.47
CA PHE A 276 -22.27 10.92 -31.93
C PHE A 276 -21.82 11.05 -30.48
N HIS A 277 -21.56 9.93 -29.81
CA HIS A 277 -20.96 9.97 -28.48
C HIS A 277 -19.46 10.19 -28.61
N GLU A 278 -18.95 11.24 -27.98
CA GLU A 278 -17.54 11.44 -27.69
C GLU A 278 -17.27 11.37 -26.18
N GLY A 279 -16.08 10.90 -25.81
CA GLY A 279 -15.70 10.78 -24.40
C GLY A 279 -14.35 10.14 -24.15
N ALA A 280 -14.05 9.96 -22.86
CA ALA A 280 -12.81 9.40 -22.32
C ALA A 280 -11.54 9.99 -23.00
N PRO A 281 -11.32 11.31 -22.91
CA PRO A 281 -10.14 11.93 -23.49
C PRO A 281 -8.85 11.55 -22.76
N ALA A 282 -7.78 11.37 -23.52
CA ALA A 282 -6.41 11.21 -23.04
C ALA A 282 -5.48 12.12 -23.83
N LEU A 283 -4.48 12.68 -23.15
CA LEU A 283 -3.56 13.66 -23.73
C LEU A 283 -2.13 13.17 -23.58
N ASP A 284 -1.31 13.38 -24.61
CA ASP A 284 0.13 13.17 -24.52
C ASP A 284 0.77 14.05 -23.44
N LYS A 285 1.99 13.72 -23.03
CA LYS A 285 2.73 14.47 -22.00
C LYS A 285 2.81 15.98 -22.29
N ARG A 286 2.81 16.36 -23.56
CA ARG A 286 2.92 17.78 -23.99
C ARG A 286 1.57 18.47 -24.18
N ARG A 287 0.45 17.76 -24.03
CA ARG A 287 -0.92 18.27 -24.26
C ARG A 287 -1.11 18.86 -25.66
N ARG A 288 -0.44 18.26 -26.65
CA ARG A 288 -0.49 18.61 -28.07
C ARG A 288 -1.28 17.61 -28.89
N THR A 289 -1.36 16.36 -28.45
CA THR A 289 -2.12 15.30 -29.13
C THR A 289 -3.15 14.77 -28.17
N MET A 290 -4.40 14.70 -28.63
CA MET A 290 -5.52 14.12 -27.87
C MET A 290 -5.98 12.84 -28.55
N TYR A 291 -6.19 11.81 -27.73
CA TYR A 291 -6.86 10.57 -28.08
C TYR A 291 -8.19 10.55 -27.35
N PHE A 292 -9.28 10.15 -28.00
CA PHE A 292 -10.59 10.08 -27.36
C PHE A 292 -11.47 9.03 -28.03
N THR A 293 -12.49 8.57 -27.32
CA THR A 293 -13.43 7.57 -27.84
C THR A 293 -14.54 8.28 -28.62
N ARG A 294 -14.89 7.76 -29.79
CA ARG A 294 -16.06 8.17 -30.58
C ARG A 294 -16.88 6.95 -31.01
N CYS A 295 -18.18 6.96 -30.73
CA CYS A 295 -19.08 5.85 -31.08
C CYS A 295 -19.93 6.20 -32.31
N LEU A 296 -19.39 5.83 -33.48
CA LEU A 296 -20.01 6.13 -34.76
C LEU A 296 -21.26 5.26 -34.98
N LYS A 297 -22.31 5.88 -35.50
CA LYS A 297 -23.54 5.17 -35.88
C LYS A 297 -23.88 5.42 -37.34
N GLN A 298 -23.88 4.35 -38.13
CA GLN A 298 -24.38 4.38 -39.51
C GLN A 298 -25.72 3.65 -39.62
N LYS A 299 -26.60 4.11 -40.51
CA LYS A 299 -27.86 3.40 -40.76
C LYS A 299 -27.56 1.97 -41.19
N SER A 300 -28.16 1.01 -40.49
CA SER A 300 -28.10 -0.42 -40.80
C SER A 300 -26.71 -1.08 -40.63
N GLN A 301 -25.75 -0.43 -39.97
CA GLN A 301 -24.46 -1.01 -39.62
C GLN A 301 -24.06 -0.63 -38.20
N ASN A 302 -23.63 -1.61 -37.40
CA ASN A 302 -23.02 -1.38 -36.10
C ASN A 302 -21.50 -1.25 -36.31
N ILE A 303 -20.95 -0.05 -36.06
CA ILE A 303 -19.54 0.29 -36.32
C ILE A 303 -18.71 0.29 -35.01
N GLY A 304 -19.35 0.02 -33.87
CA GLY A 304 -18.70 0.07 -32.56
C GLY A 304 -18.18 1.47 -32.21
N CYS A 305 -17.45 1.57 -31.10
CA CYS A 305 -16.68 2.76 -30.78
C CYS A 305 -15.25 2.64 -31.33
N ASN A 306 -14.63 3.77 -31.63
CA ASN A 306 -13.24 3.83 -32.07
C ASN A 306 -12.48 4.90 -31.29
N ILE A 307 -11.16 4.71 -31.15
CA ILE A 307 -10.28 5.80 -30.69
C ILE A 307 -10.01 6.72 -31.88
N CYS A 308 -10.27 8.01 -31.69
CA CYS A 308 -9.87 9.08 -32.60
C CYS A 308 -8.64 9.80 -32.04
N VAL A 309 -7.80 10.32 -32.94
CA VAL A 309 -6.62 11.13 -32.62
C VAL A 309 -6.72 12.50 -33.30
N THR A 310 -6.33 13.54 -32.59
CA THR A 310 -6.23 14.90 -33.12
C THR A 310 -5.01 15.63 -32.55
N GLU A 311 -4.58 16.68 -33.23
CA GLU A 311 -3.51 17.56 -32.80
C GLU A 311 -4.03 18.98 -32.53
N ARG A 312 -3.45 19.63 -31.54
CA ARG A 312 -3.76 21.01 -31.18
C ARG A 312 -3.33 21.97 -32.30
N LEU A 313 -4.23 22.83 -32.74
CA LEU A 313 -4.02 23.87 -33.75
C LEU A 313 -4.44 25.24 -33.20
N GLY A 314 -3.45 26.00 -32.72
CA GLY A 314 -3.71 27.29 -32.07
C GLY A 314 -4.44 27.11 -30.73
N GLN A 315 -5.65 27.69 -30.62
CA GLN A 315 -6.51 27.53 -29.45
C GLN A 315 -7.53 26.40 -29.60
N ASP A 316 -7.61 25.75 -30.76
CA ASP A 316 -8.55 24.68 -31.07
C ASP A 316 -7.81 23.39 -31.47
N TRP A 317 -8.54 22.42 -32.01
CA TRP A 317 -8.06 21.14 -32.48
C TRP A 317 -8.23 20.99 -34.00
N LYS A 318 -7.38 20.17 -34.63
CA LYS A 318 -7.61 19.72 -36.01
C LYS A 318 -8.82 18.77 -36.07
N GLU A 319 -9.33 18.55 -37.28
CA GLU A 319 -10.28 17.47 -37.54
C GLU A 319 -9.68 16.13 -37.07
N ALA A 320 -10.45 15.38 -36.29
CA ALA A 320 -9.98 14.14 -35.68
C ALA A 320 -10.04 12.96 -36.66
N GLU A 321 -9.01 12.14 -36.66
CA GLU A 321 -8.88 10.96 -37.51
C GLU A 321 -9.07 9.68 -36.68
N ILE A 322 -9.61 8.61 -37.29
CA ILE A 322 -9.75 7.30 -36.62
C ILE A 322 -8.36 6.66 -36.50
N LEU A 323 -8.03 6.20 -35.29
CA LEU A 323 -6.87 5.36 -35.03
C LEU A 323 -7.28 3.89 -35.13
N PHE A 324 -6.94 3.23 -36.24
CA PHE A 324 -7.27 1.83 -36.48
C PHE A 324 -6.38 0.90 -35.64
N LEU A 325 -6.96 0.32 -34.58
CA LEU A 325 -6.28 -0.63 -33.67
C LEU A 325 -6.85 -2.06 -33.77
N ALA A 326 -8.14 -2.19 -34.09
CA ALA A 326 -8.79 -3.48 -34.26
C ALA A 326 -8.60 -4.04 -35.68
N PRO A 327 -8.61 -5.37 -35.84
CA PRO A 327 -8.53 -6.01 -37.17
C PRO A 327 -9.84 -5.92 -37.96
N ASP A 328 -10.95 -5.56 -37.31
CA ASP A 328 -12.27 -5.41 -37.90
C ASP A 328 -12.92 -4.06 -37.54
N SER A 329 -14.08 -3.77 -38.14
CA SER A 329 -14.83 -2.53 -37.95
C SER A 329 -16.04 -2.67 -37.01
N VAL A 330 -16.17 -3.80 -36.31
CA VAL A 330 -17.33 -4.09 -35.45
C VAL A 330 -16.94 -4.12 -33.98
N SER A 331 -15.68 -4.41 -33.69
CA SER A 331 -15.10 -4.34 -32.35
C SER A 331 -15.17 -2.90 -31.84
N SER A 332 -15.57 -2.76 -30.59
CA SER A 332 -15.49 -1.51 -29.86
C SER A 332 -14.07 -1.31 -29.36
N VAL A 333 -13.49 -0.15 -29.64
CA VAL A 333 -12.15 0.27 -29.22
C VAL A 333 -12.29 1.64 -28.56
N GLY A 334 -11.93 1.77 -27.29
CA GLY A 334 -12.14 3.01 -26.54
C GLY A 334 -11.31 3.11 -25.27
N HIS A 335 -11.62 4.14 -24.48
CA HIS A 335 -10.98 4.45 -23.20
C HIS A 335 -9.44 4.49 -23.30
N PRO A 336 -8.87 5.35 -24.18
CA PRO A 336 -7.43 5.45 -24.35
C PRO A 336 -6.73 5.94 -23.07
N ALA A 337 -5.52 5.47 -22.83
CA ALA A 337 -4.61 6.00 -21.82
C ALA A 337 -3.15 5.84 -22.24
N LEU A 338 -2.39 6.94 -22.17
CA LEU A 338 -0.97 6.93 -22.51
C LEU A 338 -0.12 6.64 -21.28
N SER A 339 1.00 5.94 -21.47
CA SER A 339 2.05 5.88 -20.45
C SER A 339 2.65 7.27 -20.22
N PRO A 340 3.22 7.55 -19.02
CA PRO A 340 3.80 8.87 -18.70
C PRO A 340 4.91 9.36 -19.65
N ASP A 341 5.50 8.46 -20.43
CA ASP A 341 6.54 8.71 -21.43
C ASP A 341 6.03 8.69 -22.88
N ASP A 342 4.72 8.58 -23.08
CA ASP A 342 4.00 8.47 -24.36
C ASP A 342 4.45 7.26 -25.22
N LYS A 343 5.13 6.27 -24.63
CA LYS A 343 5.64 5.09 -25.35
C LYS A 343 4.56 4.04 -25.61
N TYR A 344 3.60 3.93 -24.70
CA TYR A 344 2.53 2.94 -24.75
C TYR A 344 1.16 3.61 -24.74
N LEU A 345 0.22 3.03 -25.49
CA LEU A 345 -1.19 3.34 -25.43
C LEU A 345 -1.92 2.10 -24.93
N TYR A 346 -2.55 2.23 -23.77
CA TYR A 346 -3.49 1.27 -23.21
C TYR A 346 -4.90 1.66 -23.65
N PHE A 347 -5.76 0.67 -23.90
CA PHE A 347 -7.14 0.91 -24.30
C PHE A 347 -8.01 -0.30 -24.02
N ALA A 348 -9.32 -0.10 -23.91
CA ALA A 348 -10.30 -1.17 -23.74
C ALA A 348 -10.87 -1.62 -25.10
N SER A 349 -11.03 -2.92 -25.30
CA SER A 349 -11.67 -3.47 -26.51
C SER A 349 -12.21 -4.88 -26.33
N ASP A 350 -13.32 -5.18 -27.02
CA ASP A 350 -13.92 -6.51 -27.18
C ASP A 350 -13.41 -7.24 -28.46
N MET A 351 -12.29 -6.77 -29.02
CA MET A 351 -11.74 -7.38 -30.24
C MET A 351 -11.28 -8.83 -30.04
N PRO A 352 -11.24 -9.66 -31.11
CA PRO A 352 -10.87 -11.06 -31.01
C PRO A 352 -9.52 -11.29 -30.34
N GLY A 353 -9.46 -12.28 -29.44
CA GLY A 353 -8.26 -12.61 -28.65
C GLY A 353 -8.29 -12.11 -27.19
N GLY A 354 -9.41 -11.53 -26.75
CA GLY A 354 -9.69 -11.23 -25.35
C GLY A 354 -10.12 -12.44 -24.50
N LEU A 355 -10.29 -12.20 -23.20
CA LEU A 355 -10.63 -13.19 -22.17
C LEU A 355 -12.08 -13.05 -21.67
N GLY A 356 -12.71 -11.89 -21.87
CA GLY A 356 -14.07 -11.63 -21.40
C GLY A 356 -14.87 -10.68 -22.29
N GLY A 357 -15.52 -9.71 -21.66
CA GLY A 357 -16.28 -8.65 -22.33
C GLY A 357 -15.32 -7.72 -23.07
N ARG A 358 -15.01 -6.58 -22.46
CA ARG A 358 -13.95 -5.69 -22.93
C ARG A 358 -12.70 -5.92 -22.10
N ASP A 359 -11.59 -6.11 -22.77
CA ASP A 359 -10.28 -6.33 -22.17
C ASP A 359 -9.40 -5.09 -22.33
N ILE A 360 -8.40 -4.91 -21.47
CA ILE A 360 -7.32 -3.95 -21.69
C ILE A 360 -6.25 -4.53 -22.62
N TRP A 361 -5.94 -3.74 -23.65
CA TRP A 361 -4.90 -3.99 -24.63
C TRP A 361 -3.84 -2.89 -24.56
N ILE A 362 -2.64 -3.20 -25.02
CA ILE A 362 -1.50 -2.28 -25.10
C ILE A 362 -0.93 -2.26 -26.52
N THR A 363 -0.56 -1.08 -27.03
CA THR A 363 0.26 -0.93 -28.23
C THR A 363 1.44 0.00 -27.97
N THR A 364 2.53 -0.19 -28.72
CA THR A 364 3.77 0.59 -28.60
C THR A 364 3.87 1.61 -29.73
N TYR A 365 4.30 2.83 -29.39
CA TYR A 365 4.49 3.89 -30.38
C TYR A 365 5.84 3.75 -31.08
N ASN A 366 5.81 3.50 -32.38
CA ASN A 366 7.00 3.45 -33.21
C ASN A 366 7.35 4.85 -33.71
N ARG A 367 8.33 5.49 -33.06
CA ARG A 367 8.79 6.85 -33.44
C ARG A 367 9.37 6.93 -34.85
N ARG A 368 9.86 5.83 -35.41
CA ARG A 368 10.51 5.80 -36.72
C ARG A 368 9.49 5.85 -37.85
N THR A 369 8.37 5.15 -37.69
CA THR A 369 7.25 5.14 -38.64
C THR A 369 6.14 6.13 -38.27
N ARG A 370 6.20 6.71 -37.07
CA ARG A 370 5.16 7.60 -36.48
C ARG A 370 3.80 6.91 -36.39
N SER A 371 3.79 5.63 -36.06
CA SER A 371 2.58 4.81 -35.99
C SER A 371 2.56 3.95 -34.72
N TRP A 372 1.36 3.56 -34.31
CA TRP A 372 1.18 2.52 -33.30
C TRP A 372 1.39 1.13 -33.91
N GLU A 373 1.98 0.23 -33.14
CA GLU A 373 2.21 -1.17 -33.54
C GLU A 373 0.96 -2.04 -33.32
N THR A 374 1.03 -3.32 -33.70
CA THR A 374 -0.08 -4.25 -33.46
C THR A 374 -0.34 -4.41 -31.96
N PRO A 375 -1.59 -4.20 -31.49
CA PRO A 375 -1.91 -4.33 -30.08
C PRO A 375 -1.72 -5.75 -29.52
N LYS A 376 -1.48 -5.83 -28.21
CA LYS A 376 -1.37 -7.07 -27.44
C LYS A 376 -2.31 -7.03 -26.24
N ASN A 377 -2.95 -8.15 -25.94
CA ASN A 377 -3.80 -8.28 -24.76
C ASN A 377 -2.92 -8.26 -23.49
N LEU A 378 -3.34 -7.57 -22.42
CA LEU A 378 -2.56 -7.52 -21.18
C LEU A 378 -2.56 -8.83 -20.38
N GLY A 379 -3.36 -9.82 -20.79
CA GLY A 379 -3.38 -11.15 -20.24
C GLY A 379 -4.20 -11.27 -18.95
N PRO A 380 -4.28 -12.49 -18.37
CA PRO A 380 -5.21 -12.85 -17.31
C PRO A 380 -4.93 -12.21 -15.95
N MET A 381 -3.82 -11.47 -15.83
CA MET A 381 -3.52 -10.70 -14.63
C MET A 381 -4.42 -9.46 -14.57
N VAL A 382 -4.67 -8.80 -15.70
CA VAL A 382 -5.55 -7.63 -15.77
C VAL A 382 -6.93 -8.04 -16.25
N ASN A 383 -6.99 -8.86 -17.30
CA ASN A 383 -8.23 -9.19 -17.99
C ASN A 383 -8.90 -10.44 -17.41
N GLY A 384 -10.22 -10.40 -17.29
CA GLY A 384 -11.03 -11.50 -16.75
C GLY A 384 -12.28 -11.76 -17.58
N PRO A 385 -13.23 -12.57 -17.07
CA PRO A 385 -14.48 -12.88 -17.80
C PRO A 385 -15.48 -11.71 -17.90
N GLY A 386 -15.15 -10.54 -17.35
CA GLY A 386 -15.99 -9.34 -17.29
C GLY A 386 -15.48 -8.23 -18.20
N ASP A 387 -15.79 -6.99 -17.87
CA ASP A 387 -15.25 -5.79 -18.50
C ASP A 387 -14.12 -5.20 -17.67
N GLU A 388 -12.99 -4.91 -18.32
CA GLU A 388 -11.92 -4.05 -17.85
C GLU A 388 -11.88 -2.77 -18.69
N LEU A 389 -11.98 -1.63 -18.03
CA LEU A 389 -12.22 -0.32 -18.65
C LEU A 389 -11.34 0.77 -18.03
N PHE A 390 -11.29 1.93 -18.69
CA PHE A 390 -10.65 3.14 -18.19
C PHE A 390 -9.25 2.91 -17.60
N PRO A 391 -8.30 2.37 -18.39
CA PRO A 391 -6.93 2.25 -17.94
C PRO A 391 -6.36 3.65 -17.62
N PHE A 392 -5.41 3.71 -16.70
CA PHE A 392 -4.66 4.91 -16.37
C PHE A 392 -3.24 4.54 -15.92
N ALA A 393 -2.26 4.81 -16.76
CA ALA A 393 -0.85 4.56 -16.45
C ALA A 393 -0.25 5.77 -15.75
N HIS A 394 0.28 5.56 -14.54
CA HIS A 394 0.76 6.63 -13.67
C HIS A 394 2.29 6.59 -13.48
N ASP A 395 2.86 7.72 -13.03
CA ASP A 395 4.32 7.87 -12.88
C ASP A 395 4.90 7.24 -11.60
N ASP A 396 4.04 6.66 -10.76
CA ASP A 396 4.42 5.80 -9.63
C ASP A 396 4.72 4.35 -10.03
N GLY A 397 4.58 4.01 -11.32
CA GLY A 397 4.83 2.67 -11.85
C GLY A 397 3.62 1.73 -11.84
N TYR A 398 2.41 2.24 -11.55
CA TYR A 398 1.18 1.47 -11.61
C TYR A 398 0.36 1.76 -12.87
N LEU A 399 -0.28 0.71 -13.38
CA LEU A 399 -1.44 0.79 -14.25
C LEU A 399 -2.70 0.61 -13.39
N TYR A 400 -3.52 1.64 -13.36
CA TYR A 400 -4.86 1.60 -12.77
C TYR A 400 -5.87 1.20 -13.85
N PHE A 401 -6.94 0.52 -13.48
CA PHE A 401 -8.04 0.16 -14.37
C PHE A 401 -9.30 -0.15 -13.56
N ALA A 402 -10.46 0.02 -14.17
CA ALA A 402 -11.74 -0.36 -13.58
C ALA A 402 -12.12 -1.77 -14.06
N SER A 403 -12.64 -2.62 -13.18
CA SER A 403 -13.07 -3.97 -13.57
C SER A 403 -14.27 -4.46 -12.77
N ASN A 404 -15.15 -5.22 -13.45
CA ASN A 404 -16.23 -5.99 -12.81
C ASN A 404 -15.97 -7.51 -12.85
N SER A 405 -14.75 -7.92 -13.20
CA SER A 405 -14.35 -9.33 -13.26
C SER A 405 -13.59 -9.79 -12.03
N HIS A 406 -12.80 -8.92 -11.40
CA HIS A 406 -12.04 -9.20 -10.18
C HIS A 406 -12.94 -9.12 -8.93
N PRO A 407 -12.60 -9.82 -7.82
CA PRO A 407 -13.30 -9.64 -6.54
C PRO A 407 -13.32 -8.18 -6.10
N GLY A 408 -14.53 -7.63 -6.02
CA GLY A 408 -14.78 -6.20 -5.81
C GLY A 408 -16.05 -5.95 -5.00
N MET A 409 -16.33 -4.68 -4.70
CA MET A 409 -17.43 -4.28 -3.82
C MET A 409 -18.78 -4.15 -4.53
N GLY A 410 -18.79 -4.10 -5.87
CA GLY A 410 -19.96 -3.71 -6.63
C GLY A 410 -19.85 -3.96 -8.13
N GLY A 411 -20.16 -2.94 -8.92
CA GLY A 411 -20.11 -2.96 -10.38
C GLY A 411 -18.67 -2.96 -10.87
N LEU A 412 -18.24 -1.86 -11.46
CA LEU A 412 -16.83 -1.60 -11.72
C LEU A 412 -16.13 -1.18 -10.41
N ASP A 413 -15.02 -1.82 -10.10
CA ASP A 413 -14.12 -1.42 -9.02
C ASP A 413 -12.76 -1.00 -9.60
N ILE A 414 -12.11 -0.01 -8.99
CA ILE A 414 -10.77 0.43 -9.39
C ILE A 414 -9.73 -0.51 -8.78
N PHE A 415 -8.89 -1.07 -9.65
CA PHE A 415 -7.71 -1.86 -9.31
C PHE A 415 -6.45 -1.16 -9.79
N ARG A 416 -5.30 -1.59 -9.26
CA ARG A 416 -3.98 -1.22 -9.77
C ARG A 416 -3.05 -2.42 -9.86
N VAL A 417 -2.11 -2.37 -10.79
CA VAL A 417 -1.05 -3.38 -10.95
C VAL A 417 0.27 -2.72 -11.32
N THR A 418 1.39 -3.21 -10.80
CA THR A 418 2.72 -2.71 -11.19
C THR A 418 3.04 -3.10 -12.62
N VAL A 419 3.68 -2.23 -13.40
CA VAL A 419 4.12 -2.53 -14.77
C VAL A 419 5.65 -2.56 -14.87
N ASN A 420 6.19 -3.37 -15.80
CA ASN A 420 7.62 -3.37 -16.15
C ASN A 420 7.95 -2.26 -17.16
N GLU A 421 9.21 -2.19 -17.59
CA GLU A 421 9.70 -1.24 -18.61
C GLU A 421 9.03 -1.42 -19.99
N GLU A 422 8.40 -2.58 -20.22
CA GLU A 422 7.65 -2.93 -21.43
C GLU A 422 6.17 -2.53 -21.34
N GLY A 423 5.74 -1.95 -20.20
CA GLY A 423 4.34 -1.61 -19.94
C GLY A 423 3.46 -2.81 -19.57
N MET A 424 4.06 -3.99 -19.35
CA MET A 424 3.33 -5.22 -19.02
C MET A 424 3.17 -5.39 -17.50
N PRO A 425 2.03 -5.92 -17.01
CA PRO A 425 1.78 -6.13 -15.59
C PRO A 425 2.75 -7.14 -14.96
N THR A 426 3.18 -6.91 -13.71
CA THR A 426 4.22 -7.69 -12.99
C THR A 426 3.82 -8.19 -11.60
N GLY A 427 2.56 -8.03 -11.20
CA GLY A 427 2.04 -8.48 -9.91
C GLY A 427 0.54 -8.76 -9.93
N LYS A 428 -0.02 -9.25 -8.83
CA LYS A 428 -1.47 -9.40 -8.71
C LYS A 428 -2.13 -8.02 -8.65
N PRO A 429 -3.28 -7.79 -9.31
CA PRO A 429 -4.03 -6.56 -9.12
C PRO A 429 -4.43 -6.35 -7.67
N GLU A 430 -4.28 -5.12 -7.21
CA GLU A 430 -4.70 -4.68 -5.88
C GLU A 430 -6.00 -3.89 -6.04
N ASN A 431 -7.06 -4.29 -5.31
CA ASN A 431 -8.28 -3.51 -5.20
C ASN A 431 -7.99 -2.23 -4.38
N MET A 432 -8.41 -1.06 -4.86
CA MET A 432 -8.15 0.22 -4.17
C MET A 432 -8.93 0.41 -2.86
N GLY A 433 -9.87 -0.48 -2.56
CA GLY A 433 -10.62 -0.55 -1.30
C GLY A 433 -11.53 0.64 -1.04
N PHE A 434 -12.30 0.55 0.05
CA PHE A 434 -13.18 1.64 0.46
C PHE A 434 -12.37 2.81 1.06
N PRO A 435 -12.67 4.08 0.77
CA PRO A 435 -13.83 4.57 0.02
C PRO A 435 -13.57 4.91 -1.46
N ILE A 436 -12.40 4.58 -2.04
CA ILE A 436 -12.23 4.72 -3.50
C ILE A 436 -13.24 3.83 -4.21
N ASN A 437 -13.33 2.57 -3.80
CA ASN A 437 -14.34 1.65 -4.25
C ASN A 437 -15.55 1.63 -3.30
N SER A 438 -16.70 1.28 -3.84
CA SER A 438 -18.02 1.29 -3.25
C SER A 438 -18.86 0.16 -3.88
N ASN A 439 -20.12 0.01 -3.48
CA ASN A 439 -21.00 -0.96 -4.14
C ASN A 439 -21.47 -0.55 -5.54
N ALA A 440 -21.15 0.67 -5.97
CA ALA A 440 -21.56 1.23 -7.25
C ALA A 440 -20.51 0.93 -8.34
N ASP A 441 -20.63 1.56 -9.50
CA ASP A 441 -19.52 1.65 -10.45
C ASP A 441 -18.54 2.74 -9.98
N ASP A 442 -17.27 2.39 -9.93
CA ASP A 442 -16.14 3.24 -9.58
C ASP A 442 -15.05 3.06 -10.65
N PHE A 443 -14.76 4.14 -11.37
CA PHE A 443 -13.95 4.04 -12.58
C PHE A 443 -13.25 5.37 -12.93
N ALA A 444 -12.49 5.35 -14.03
CA ALA A 444 -11.82 6.53 -14.59
C ALA A 444 -11.01 7.34 -13.57
N ILE A 445 -10.17 6.63 -12.80
CA ILE A 445 -9.22 7.29 -11.91
C ILE A 445 -8.18 8.08 -12.70
N VAL A 446 -7.91 9.29 -12.26
CA VAL A 446 -6.80 10.11 -12.73
C VAL A 446 -6.10 10.72 -11.53
N LEU A 447 -4.78 10.59 -11.45
CA LEU A 447 -3.96 11.13 -10.36
C LEU A 447 -3.04 12.24 -10.88
N GLU A 448 -2.69 13.16 -9.97
CA GLU A 448 -1.63 14.13 -10.22
C GLU A 448 -0.25 13.43 -10.25
N SER A 449 0.60 13.76 -11.22
CA SER A 449 1.99 13.28 -11.30
C SER A 449 2.85 13.67 -10.08
N GLY A 450 3.91 12.90 -9.83
CA GLY A 450 4.88 13.09 -8.75
C GLY A 450 4.60 12.21 -7.53
N GLY A 451 3.97 11.05 -7.72
CA GLY A 451 3.52 10.18 -6.62
C GLY A 451 2.44 10.84 -5.77
N SER A 452 1.62 11.72 -6.38
CA SER A 452 0.69 12.55 -5.65
C SER A 452 -0.45 11.74 -5.04
N LYS A 453 -0.90 12.24 -3.89
CA LYS A 453 -1.94 11.66 -3.05
C LYS A 453 -3.35 11.92 -3.58
N ARG A 454 -3.52 12.54 -4.75
CA ARG A 454 -4.75 13.25 -5.11
C ARG A 454 -5.12 13.14 -6.58
N GLY A 455 -6.40 13.32 -6.87
CA GLY A 455 -6.93 13.15 -8.22
C GLY A 455 -8.44 13.18 -8.29
N PHE A 456 -8.99 12.52 -9.32
CA PHE A 456 -10.43 12.32 -9.51
C PHE A 456 -10.75 10.86 -9.80
N ILE A 457 -11.98 10.48 -9.51
CA ILE A 457 -12.63 9.25 -9.99
C ILE A 457 -14.03 9.61 -10.50
N SER A 458 -14.63 8.70 -11.25
CA SER A 458 -16.04 8.76 -11.66
C SER A 458 -16.82 7.66 -10.97
N SER A 459 -18.05 7.95 -10.57
CA SER A 459 -18.88 6.98 -9.88
C SER A 459 -20.37 7.33 -9.91
N ASN A 460 -21.23 6.31 -9.93
CA ASN A 460 -22.67 6.44 -9.73
C ASN A 460 -23.11 6.09 -8.29
N ARG A 461 -22.19 6.19 -7.32
CA ARG A 461 -22.47 5.97 -5.90
C ARG A 461 -23.51 6.95 -5.35
N GLU A 462 -24.17 6.54 -4.28
CA GLU A 462 -25.07 7.41 -3.54
C GLU A 462 -24.37 8.68 -3.01
N GLY A 463 -25.12 9.78 -2.93
CA GLY A 463 -24.60 11.09 -2.53
C GLY A 463 -24.11 11.96 -3.69
N GLY A 464 -24.18 11.43 -4.92
CA GLY A 464 -24.05 12.17 -6.17
C GLY A 464 -25.22 13.11 -6.48
N ARG A 465 -25.11 13.86 -7.57
CA ARG A 465 -26.15 14.74 -8.12
C ARG A 465 -26.89 14.10 -9.30
N GLY A 466 -26.22 13.24 -10.08
CA GLY A 466 -26.70 12.70 -11.35
C GLY A 466 -26.61 11.17 -11.44
N GLY A 467 -26.32 10.68 -12.65
CA GLY A 467 -25.99 9.27 -12.91
C GLY A 467 -24.57 8.99 -12.48
N ASP A 468 -23.63 9.01 -13.43
CA ASP A 468 -22.20 9.07 -13.11
C ASP A 468 -21.81 10.50 -12.69
N ASP A 469 -21.04 10.64 -11.63
CA ASP A 469 -20.55 11.91 -11.12
C ASP A 469 -19.03 11.89 -10.93
N ILE A 470 -18.41 13.07 -10.98
CA ILE A 470 -16.98 13.27 -10.68
C ILE A 470 -16.79 13.47 -9.17
N TYR A 471 -15.86 12.70 -8.60
CA TYR A 471 -15.43 12.82 -7.21
C TYR A 471 -13.94 13.14 -7.14
N ALA A 472 -13.56 14.06 -6.27
CA ALA A 472 -12.18 14.33 -5.92
C ALA A 472 -11.70 13.30 -4.89
N ILE A 473 -10.48 12.80 -5.05
CA ILE A 473 -9.86 11.87 -4.11
C ILE A 473 -8.60 12.46 -3.48
N TYR A 474 -8.38 12.16 -2.20
CA TYR A 474 -7.24 12.65 -1.42
C TYR A 474 -6.77 11.60 -0.40
N LEU A 475 -5.53 11.15 -0.47
CA LEU A 475 -4.91 10.26 0.52
C LEU A 475 -4.50 11.08 1.74
N ALA A 476 -5.30 10.96 2.81
CA ALA A 476 -5.05 11.69 4.05
C ALA A 476 -3.72 11.26 4.70
N PRO A 477 -2.86 12.21 5.12
CA PRO A 477 -1.61 11.89 5.81
C PRO A 477 -1.88 11.26 7.18
N LEU A 478 -0.92 10.46 7.65
CA LEU A 478 -0.88 10.00 9.04
C LEU A 478 -0.01 10.98 9.83
N GLU A 479 -0.57 11.49 10.92
CA GLU A 479 0.07 12.42 11.82
C GLU A 479 0.21 11.77 13.20
N TYR A 480 1.24 12.19 13.94
CA TYR A 480 1.56 11.61 15.22
C TYR A 480 1.80 12.69 16.27
N LYS A 481 1.17 12.51 17.43
CA LYS A 481 1.38 13.32 18.61
C LYS A 481 1.99 12.46 19.71
N LEU A 482 2.90 13.03 20.49
CA LEU A 482 3.46 12.38 21.68
C LEU A 482 3.16 13.23 22.91
N GLU A 483 2.58 12.62 23.93
CA GLU A 483 2.31 13.23 25.23
C GLU A 483 2.97 12.37 26.32
N VAL A 484 3.97 12.94 27.00
CA VAL A 484 4.68 12.29 28.11
C VAL A 484 4.54 13.11 29.38
N ILE A 485 4.24 12.45 30.50
CA ILE A 485 4.29 13.08 31.83
C ILE A 485 5.49 12.54 32.60
N VAL A 486 6.38 13.44 33.03
CA VAL A 486 7.60 13.09 33.76
C VAL A 486 7.47 13.45 35.25
N THR A 487 7.70 12.48 36.13
CA THR A 487 7.59 12.65 37.59
C THR A 487 8.83 12.19 38.35
N ASN A 488 8.96 12.64 39.59
CA ASN A 488 9.92 12.10 40.53
C ASN A 488 9.43 10.73 41.01
N SER A 489 10.29 9.71 40.97
CA SER A 489 9.92 8.35 41.39
C SER A 489 9.53 8.25 42.87
N LYS A 490 10.05 9.14 43.73
CA LYS A 490 9.85 9.10 45.19
C LYS A 490 8.54 9.77 45.63
N ASP A 491 8.40 11.06 45.37
CA ASP A 491 7.25 11.86 45.82
C ASP A 491 6.13 12.00 44.78
N LYS A 492 6.33 11.41 43.58
CA LYS A 492 5.40 11.42 42.44
C LYS A 492 5.08 12.83 41.90
N LYS A 493 5.79 13.87 42.34
CA LYS A 493 5.56 15.23 41.84
C LYS A 493 6.09 15.38 40.42
N PRO A 494 5.46 16.25 39.60
CA PRO A 494 5.94 16.51 38.25
C PRO A 494 7.31 17.17 38.24
N LEU A 495 8.14 16.80 37.27
CA LEU A 495 9.49 17.34 37.09
C LEU A 495 9.51 18.32 35.92
N GLN A 496 9.68 19.60 36.21
CA GLN A 496 9.90 20.65 35.20
C GLN A 496 11.36 20.67 34.71
N GLN A 497 11.61 21.10 33.47
CA GLN A 497 12.96 21.17 32.87
C GLN A 497 13.69 19.81 32.91
N VAL A 498 12.99 18.72 32.59
CA VAL A 498 13.60 17.46 32.17
C VAL A 498 13.87 17.59 30.68
N THR A 499 15.11 17.39 30.29
CA THR A 499 15.52 17.40 28.88
C THR A 499 15.26 16.03 28.28
N ALA A 500 14.41 15.98 27.25
CA ALA A 500 14.13 14.77 26.49
C ALA A 500 14.73 14.89 25.10
N THR A 501 15.67 14.02 24.78
CA THR A 501 16.30 13.90 23.45
C THR A 501 15.65 12.73 22.71
N ILE A 502 14.96 13.03 21.62
CA ILE A 502 14.29 12.05 20.77
C ILE A 502 15.20 11.73 19.59
N SER A 503 15.42 10.46 19.31
CA SER A 503 16.20 9.97 18.16
C SER A 503 15.41 8.92 17.38
N GLY A 504 15.29 9.10 16.06
CA GLY A 504 14.60 8.19 15.15
C GLY A 504 15.56 7.35 14.31
N THR A 505 15.12 6.16 13.89
CA THR A 505 15.88 5.29 12.98
C THR A 505 16.11 5.89 11.58
N ASP A 506 15.41 6.97 11.24
CA ASP A 506 15.62 7.75 10.01
C ASP A 506 16.68 8.84 10.16
N GLY A 507 17.37 8.89 11.32
CA GLY A 507 18.37 9.89 11.64
C GLY A 507 17.81 11.21 12.18
N THR A 508 16.50 11.30 12.44
CA THR A 508 15.93 12.47 13.12
C THR A 508 16.43 12.55 14.55
N THR A 509 16.83 13.75 14.99
CA THR A 509 17.19 14.01 16.38
C THR A 509 16.76 15.41 16.78
N PHE A 510 16.07 15.53 17.91
CA PHE A 510 15.67 16.82 18.48
C PHE A 510 15.48 16.71 19.99
N THR A 511 15.44 17.85 20.66
CA THR A 511 15.34 17.94 22.12
C THR A 511 14.18 18.83 22.53
N VAL A 512 13.47 18.43 23.58
CA VAL A 512 12.36 19.18 24.18
C VAL A 512 12.48 19.13 25.70
N ASN A 513 12.08 20.20 26.39
CA ASN A 513 12.08 20.24 27.85
C ASN A 513 10.65 20.09 28.40
N SER A 514 10.52 19.41 29.54
CA SER A 514 9.24 19.33 30.24
C SER A 514 8.79 20.68 30.83
N ASP A 515 7.48 20.92 30.79
CA ASP A 515 6.85 22.12 31.34
C ASP A 515 6.70 22.07 32.89
N LYS A 516 6.05 23.08 33.47
CA LYS A 516 5.82 23.17 34.94
C LYS A 516 5.02 22.00 35.52
N ASN A 517 4.24 21.30 34.69
CA ASN A 517 3.45 20.14 35.05
C ASN A 517 4.17 18.83 34.69
N GLY A 518 5.47 18.89 34.37
CA GLY A 518 6.27 17.75 33.94
C GLY A 518 5.88 17.20 32.57
N GLN A 519 5.09 17.94 31.79
CA GLN A 519 4.57 17.47 30.51
C GLN A 519 5.55 17.77 29.38
N ILE A 520 5.72 16.80 28.50
CA ILE A 520 6.41 16.91 27.22
C ILE A 520 5.38 16.61 26.13
N ILE A 521 5.20 17.55 25.21
CA ILE A 521 4.30 17.41 24.07
C ILE A 521 5.11 17.58 22.79
N ILE A 522 5.00 16.61 21.88
CA ILE A 522 5.42 16.75 20.49
C ILE A 522 4.17 16.82 19.64
N GLU A 523 3.97 17.96 18.99
CA GLU A 523 2.83 18.20 18.13
C GLU A 523 2.98 17.50 16.76
N PRO A 524 1.85 17.24 16.06
CA PRO A 524 1.83 16.75 14.68
C PRO A 524 2.82 17.45 13.74
N GLY A 525 3.30 16.73 12.73
CA GLY A 525 4.28 17.20 11.76
C GLY A 525 5.75 17.03 12.16
N THR A 526 6.05 16.67 13.41
CA THR A 526 7.43 16.45 13.87
C THR A 526 7.88 14.99 13.72
N LEU A 527 7.01 14.06 14.14
CA LEU A 527 7.23 12.62 14.06
C LEU A 527 6.80 12.11 12.67
N ARG A 528 7.56 11.17 12.11
CA ARG A 528 7.38 10.67 10.75
C ARG A 528 6.79 9.26 10.74
N GLU A 529 6.06 8.97 9.66
CA GLU A 529 5.55 7.63 9.36
C GLU A 529 6.70 6.62 9.20
N ASN A 530 6.50 5.39 9.68
CA ASN A 530 7.44 4.27 9.56
C ASN A 530 8.82 4.48 10.20
N VAL A 531 8.87 5.09 11.39
CA VAL A 531 10.09 5.34 12.16
C VAL A 531 9.94 4.79 13.57
N SER A 532 10.98 4.12 14.06
CA SER A 532 11.12 3.77 15.47
C SER A 532 11.89 4.87 16.19
N TYR A 533 11.37 5.31 17.32
CA TYR A 533 11.91 6.40 18.13
C TYR A 533 12.36 5.90 19.49
N GLN A 534 13.51 6.41 19.92
CA GLN A 534 13.98 6.36 21.30
C GLN A 534 13.92 7.77 21.90
N ILE A 535 13.46 7.89 23.13
CA ILE A 535 13.43 9.14 23.89
C ILE A 535 14.26 8.96 25.17
N ASN A 536 15.32 9.75 25.29
CA ASN A 536 16.24 9.75 26.43
C ASN A 536 15.92 10.96 27.32
N PHE A 537 15.67 10.72 28.61
CA PHE A 537 15.32 11.74 29.59
C PHE A 537 16.51 12.01 30.51
N GLU A 538 16.87 13.28 30.65
CA GLU A 538 17.99 13.74 31.44
C GLU A 538 17.59 14.95 32.29
N LYS A 539 18.00 14.94 33.56
CA LYS A 539 17.84 16.07 34.46
C LYS A 539 18.93 16.03 35.52
N LYS A 540 19.56 17.18 35.79
CA LYS A 540 20.56 17.30 36.86
C LYS A 540 20.01 16.77 38.18
N LYS A 541 20.82 16.02 38.94
CA LYS A 541 20.45 15.32 40.19
C LYS A 541 19.47 14.16 40.04
N PHE A 542 19.22 13.68 38.82
CA PHE A 542 18.38 12.51 38.55
C PHE A 542 19.13 11.54 37.63
N LEU A 543 18.85 10.23 37.76
CA LEU A 543 19.35 9.23 36.82
C LEU A 543 18.70 9.40 35.45
N SER A 544 19.50 9.28 34.39
CA SER A 544 19.00 9.24 33.02
C SER A 544 18.27 7.94 32.75
N THR A 545 17.26 8.01 31.91
CA THR A 545 16.45 6.84 31.52
C THR A 545 15.90 7.03 30.12
N SER A 546 15.45 5.96 29.48
CA SER A 546 14.92 6.01 28.12
C SER A 546 13.64 5.20 27.95
N SER A 547 12.91 5.49 26.88
CA SER A 547 11.74 4.75 26.41
C SER A 547 11.76 4.65 24.89
N ASN A 548 11.08 3.66 24.32
CA ASN A 548 10.97 3.46 22.88
C ASN A 548 9.49 3.47 22.45
N PHE A 549 9.21 3.96 21.25
CA PHE A 549 7.91 3.85 20.59
C PHE A 549 8.11 3.79 19.07
N THR A 550 7.11 3.33 18.31
CA THR A 550 7.23 3.20 16.85
C THR A 550 5.94 3.64 16.15
N THR A 551 6.10 4.29 15.01
CA THR A 551 4.99 4.66 14.12
C THR A 551 4.69 3.57 13.08
N MET A 552 5.40 2.45 13.11
CA MET A 552 5.20 1.32 12.20
C MET A 552 4.06 0.41 12.66
N GLY A 553 3.24 -0.03 11.71
CA GLY A 553 2.28 -1.12 11.93
C GLY A 553 1.09 -0.77 12.83
N ILE A 554 0.81 0.52 13.03
CA ILE A 554 -0.37 0.97 13.77
C ILE A 554 -1.61 0.73 12.89
N ALA A 555 -2.58 0.00 13.42
CA ALA A 555 -3.82 -0.30 12.71
C ALA A 555 -4.66 0.98 12.50
N MET A 556 -5.33 1.10 11.36
CA MET A 556 -6.12 2.29 11.00
C MET A 556 -7.22 2.61 12.02
N GLU A 557 -7.82 1.60 12.64
CA GLU A 557 -8.85 1.81 13.68
C GLU A 557 -8.34 2.53 14.93
N GLN A 558 -7.03 2.58 15.14
CA GLN A 558 -6.42 3.28 16.29
C GLN A 558 -6.18 4.77 16.01
N TYR A 559 -6.27 5.22 14.76
CA TYR A 559 -6.14 6.62 14.42
C TYR A 559 -7.47 7.35 14.59
N GLU A 560 -7.40 8.57 15.11
CA GLU A 560 -8.52 9.51 15.12
C GLU A 560 -8.53 10.31 13.81
N PHE A 561 -9.61 10.25 13.04
CA PHE A 561 -9.73 11.13 11.88
C PHE A 561 -10.09 12.54 12.34
N ILE A 562 -9.27 13.54 11.97
CA ILE A 562 -9.50 14.95 12.29
C ILE A 562 -10.10 15.65 11.06
N PRO A 563 -11.44 15.82 10.98
CA PRO A 563 -12.11 16.26 9.75
C PRO A 563 -11.81 17.70 9.38
N THR A 564 -11.44 18.53 10.37
CA THR A 564 -11.06 19.92 10.12
C THR A 564 -9.72 20.05 9.42
N GLU A 565 -8.85 19.04 9.50
CA GLU A 565 -7.48 19.06 8.97
C GLU A 565 -7.23 17.97 7.91
N ASN A 566 -8.19 17.07 7.70
CA ASN A 566 -8.12 15.96 6.75
C ASN A 566 -6.89 15.06 6.94
N HIS A 567 -6.56 14.76 8.19
CA HIS A 567 -5.52 13.80 8.54
C HIS A 567 -6.05 12.75 9.53
N PHE A 568 -5.27 11.70 9.70
CA PHE A 568 -5.46 10.70 10.73
C PHE A 568 -4.40 10.89 11.81
N LEU A 569 -4.81 11.13 13.05
CA LEU A 569 -3.93 11.40 14.17
C LEU A 569 -3.83 10.18 15.08
N TYR A 570 -2.60 9.76 15.39
CA TYR A 570 -2.33 8.82 16.47
C TYR A 570 -1.59 9.54 17.60
N THR A 571 -2.07 9.39 18.84
CA THR A 571 -1.43 10.00 20.01
C THR A 571 -0.81 8.95 20.91
N PHE A 572 0.53 8.96 21.01
CA PHE A 572 1.27 8.20 22.00
C PHE A 572 1.12 8.87 23.37
N ARG A 573 0.68 8.11 24.38
CA ARG A 573 0.53 8.60 25.76
C ARG A 573 1.20 7.65 26.73
N PHE A 574 2.17 8.14 27.50
CA PHE A 574 2.76 7.39 28.61
C PHE A 574 3.34 8.31 29.68
N SER A 575 3.62 7.75 30.85
CA SER A 575 4.31 8.45 31.95
C SER A 575 5.70 7.87 32.17
N LYS A 576 6.62 8.70 32.65
CA LYS A 576 7.98 8.30 33.00
C LYS A 576 8.35 8.86 34.37
N SER A 577 8.96 8.04 35.22
CA SER A 577 9.53 8.51 36.48
C SER A 577 11.05 8.51 36.42
N LEU A 578 11.68 9.54 37.00
CA LEU A 578 13.13 9.66 37.16
C LEU A 578 13.49 9.51 38.65
N ASP A 579 14.55 8.77 38.93
CA ASP A 579 15.07 8.55 40.28
C ASP A 579 16.04 9.67 40.69
N PRO A 580 15.81 10.36 41.82
CA PRO A 580 16.74 11.34 42.34
C PRO A 580 18.02 10.66 42.84
N ILE A 581 19.18 11.25 42.58
CA ILE A 581 20.48 10.64 42.91
C ILE A 581 20.95 10.92 44.35
N GLU A 582 20.40 11.96 44.99
CA GLU A 582 20.81 12.38 46.34
C GLU A 582 20.34 11.37 47.41
N GLU A 583 19.29 10.61 47.10
CA GLU A 583 18.72 9.59 47.95
C GLU A 583 19.20 8.19 47.55
N PRO A 584 19.45 7.29 48.54
CA PRO A 584 19.78 5.91 48.24
C PRO A 584 18.68 5.19 47.45
N ILE A 585 19.12 4.40 46.46
CA ILE A 585 18.26 3.50 45.68
C ILE A 585 18.48 2.10 46.24
N VAL A 586 17.44 1.60 46.90
CA VAL A 586 17.43 0.27 47.52
C VAL A 586 17.32 -0.77 46.42
N LEU A 587 18.16 -1.81 46.47
CA LEU A 587 18.10 -2.94 45.55
C LEU A 587 17.21 -4.02 46.17
N PRO A 588 15.95 -4.18 45.73
CA PRO A 588 14.96 -4.96 46.47
C PRO A 588 15.28 -6.45 46.61
N ASN A 589 16.23 -6.99 45.83
CA ASN A 589 16.52 -8.43 45.73
C ASN A 589 17.99 -8.81 45.90
N VAL A 590 18.86 -7.95 46.43
CA VAL A 590 20.24 -8.36 46.77
C VAL A 590 20.22 -9.03 48.14
N PHE A 591 19.98 -10.34 48.15
CA PHE A 591 19.96 -11.16 49.36
C PHE A 591 21.24 -11.94 49.55
N PHE A 592 21.58 -12.13 50.83
CA PHE A 592 22.67 -12.99 51.26
C PHE A 592 22.15 -13.98 52.30
N ASP A 593 22.68 -15.21 52.26
CA ASP A 593 22.52 -16.16 53.35
C ASP A 593 23.13 -15.62 54.66
N LEU A 594 22.63 -16.12 55.78
CA LEU A 594 23.16 -15.79 57.10
C LEU A 594 24.67 -16.06 57.14
N ALA A 595 25.44 -15.06 57.56
CA ALA A 595 26.90 -15.09 57.63
C ALA A 595 27.65 -15.42 56.32
N LYS A 596 26.98 -15.37 55.15
CA LYS A 596 27.63 -15.52 53.83
C LYS A 596 27.66 -14.20 53.06
N TRP A 597 28.56 -14.13 52.07
CA TRP A 597 28.73 -13.03 51.13
C TRP A 597 28.72 -13.48 49.66
N ASP A 598 28.44 -14.76 49.39
CA ASP A 598 28.28 -15.27 48.03
C ASP A 598 27.01 -14.68 47.38
N LEU A 599 27.13 -14.19 46.14
CA LEU A 599 26.00 -13.66 45.38
C LEU A 599 25.14 -14.81 44.84
N ARG A 600 23.89 -14.89 45.32
CA ARG A 600 22.87 -15.78 44.76
C ARG A 600 22.48 -15.36 43.33
N PRO A 601 21.92 -16.26 42.50
CA PRO A 601 21.46 -15.93 41.16
C PRO A 601 20.52 -14.71 41.11
N GLU A 602 19.58 -14.60 42.06
CA GLU A 602 18.62 -13.50 42.14
C GLU A 602 19.30 -12.16 42.48
N SER A 603 20.38 -12.21 43.29
CA SER A 603 21.20 -11.03 43.61
C SER A 603 22.01 -10.57 42.40
N LYS A 604 22.42 -11.49 41.52
CA LYS A 604 23.10 -11.17 40.25
C LYS A 604 22.14 -10.48 39.27
N GLU A 605 20.89 -10.94 39.17
CA GLU A 605 19.86 -10.24 38.37
C GLU A 605 19.59 -8.82 38.87
N ALA A 606 19.55 -8.61 40.19
CA ALA A 606 19.41 -7.27 40.77
C ALA A 606 20.61 -6.37 40.46
N LEU A 607 21.83 -6.92 40.48
CA LEU A 607 23.06 -6.20 40.12
C LEU A 607 23.17 -5.93 38.61
N ASP A 608 22.60 -6.78 37.76
CA ASP A 608 22.51 -6.52 36.31
C ASP A 608 21.67 -5.26 36.03
N GLN A 609 20.66 -4.96 36.87
CA GLN A 609 19.93 -3.68 36.77
C GLN A 609 20.82 -2.48 37.14
N VAL A 610 21.70 -2.62 38.13
CA VAL A 610 22.68 -1.58 38.49
C VAL A 610 23.69 -1.37 37.38
N TYR A 611 24.17 -2.46 36.77
CA TYR A 611 25.04 -2.41 35.60
C TYR A 611 24.41 -1.57 34.47
N GLU A 612 23.15 -1.85 34.11
CA GLU A 612 22.41 -1.10 33.09
C GLU A 612 22.28 0.40 33.42
N ILE A 613 22.05 0.73 34.70
CA ILE A 613 22.02 2.13 35.17
C ILE A 613 23.39 2.79 34.95
N LEU A 614 24.49 2.13 35.32
CA LEU A 614 25.85 2.66 35.19
C LEU A 614 26.31 2.79 33.74
N VAL A 615 25.86 1.90 32.85
CA VAL A 615 26.11 2.00 31.40
C VAL A 615 25.39 3.23 30.82
N LYS A 616 24.13 3.47 31.21
CA LYS A 616 23.33 4.63 30.73
C LYS A 616 23.75 5.96 31.35
N ASN A 617 24.41 5.92 32.50
CA ASN A 617 24.88 7.08 33.24
C ASN A 617 26.41 7.01 33.38
N PRO A 618 27.19 7.22 32.31
CA PRO A 618 28.62 6.90 32.33
C PRO A 618 29.45 7.79 33.27
N ASN A 619 28.94 8.97 33.65
CA ASN A 619 29.68 9.97 34.44
C ASN A 619 29.45 9.85 35.96
N ILE A 620 28.64 8.88 36.41
CA ILE A 620 28.33 8.73 37.84
C ILE A 620 29.30 7.77 38.51
N VAL A 621 29.68 8.10 39.75
CA VAL A 621 30.34 7.23 40.73
C VAL A 621 29.31 6.84 41.78
N ILE A 622 29.21 5.55 42.09
CA ILE A 622 28.30 5.04 43.11
C ILE A 622 29.06 4.49 44.31
N GLU A 623 28.52 4.71 45.51
CA GLU A 623 28.82 3.89 46.68
C GLU A 623 27.79 2.76 46.75
N LEU A 624 28.25 1.51 46.77
CA LEU A 624 27.46 0.31 47.05
C LEU A 624 27.56 -0.01 48.52
N ARG A 625 26.43 0.00 49.20
CA ARG A 625 26.35 -0.07 50.66
C ARG A 625 25.59 -1.31 51.05
N SER A 626 26.25 -2.18 51.80
CA SER A 626 25.60 -3.36 52.37
C SER A 626 25.43 -3.18 53.87
N HIS A 627 24.36 -3.77 54.39
CA HIS A 627 23.98 -3.65 55.79
C HIS A 627 23.64 -5.02 56.39
N THR A 628 23.65 -5.11 57.71
CA THR A 628 23.32 -6.31 58.48
C THR A 628 22.14 -6.05 59.41
N ASP A 629 21.62 -7.13 60.00
CA ASP A 629 20.73 -7.02 61.17
C ASP A 629 21.56 -6.92 62.47
N TYR A 630 20.89 -6.71 63.60
CA TYR A 630 21.52 -6.39 64.88
C TYR A 630 22.08 -7.58 65.67
N ARG A 631 22.02 -8.80 65.11
CA ARG A 631 22.14 -10.03 65.93
C ARG A 631 23.58 -10.47 66.23
N ASP A 632 24.58 -9.89 65.57
CA ASP A 632 26.00 -10.21 65.77
C ASP A 632 26.72 -9.02 66.44
N THR A 633 28.02 -9.14 66.71
CA THR A 633 28.81 -8.02 67.24
C THR A 633 29.06 -6.97 66.16
N ASP A 634 29.17 -5.70 66.56
CA ASP A 634 29.49 -4.58 65.65
C ASP A 634 30.68 -4.89 64.73
N ALA A 635 31.75 -5.47 65.29
CA ALA A 635 32.95 -5.82 64.55
C ALA A 635 32.69 -6.90 63.47
N ASN A 636 31.88 -7.90 63.79
CA ASN A 636 31.51 -8.95 62.83
C ASN A 636 30.55 -8.41 61.77
N ASN A 637 29.59 -7.58 62.16
CA ASN A 637 28.62 -6.97 61.26
C ASN A 637 29.28 -5.98 60.29
N ASP A 638 30.27 -5.21 60.75
CA ASP A 638 31.09 -4.36 59.89
C ASP A 638 31.89 -5.18 58.88
N LEU A 639 32.54 -6.26 59.31
CA LEU A 639 33.29 -7.13 58.40
C LEU A 639 32.37 -7.82 57.37
N LEU A 640 31.23 -8.35 57.82
CA LEU A 640 30.26 -9.05 56.98
C LEU A 640 29.64 -8.09 55.95
N SER A 641 29.22 -6.92 56.37
CA SER A 641 28.66 -5.91 55.47
C SER A 641 29.71 -5.42 54.45
N GLN A 642 30.97 -5.22 54.86
CA GLN A 642 32.03 -4.84 53.92
C GLN A 642 32.28 -5.92 52.86
N ARG A 643 32.35 -7.19 53.27
CA ARG A 643 32.52 -8.31 52.32
C ARG A 643 31.35 -8.42 51.33
N ARG A 644 30.12 -8.20 51.79
CA ARG A 644 28.93 -8.18 50.93
C ARG A 644 28.96 -7.03 49.92
N ALA A 645 29.33 -5.83 50.36
CA ALA A 645 29.47 -4.68 49.47
C ALA A 645 30.58 -4.92 48.43
N GLN A 646 31.70 -5.51 48.86
CA GLN A 646 32.81 -5.85 47.96
C GLN A 646 32.39 -6.90 46.93
N ALA A 647 31.67 -7.95 47.32
CA ALA A 647 31.17 -8.96 46.39
C ALA A 647 30.27 -8.37 45.29
N CYS A 648 29.41 -7.40 45.64
CA CYS A 648 28.61 -6.66 44.66
C CYS A 648 29.47 -5.82 43.71
N VAL A 649 30.48 -5.12 44.23
CA VAL A 649 31.42 -4.32 43.44
C VAL A 649 32.24 -5.20 42.49
N ASP A 650 32.79 -6.30 42.99
CA ASP A 650 33.58 -7.25 42.20
C ASP A 650 32.78 -7.79 41.02
N TYR A 651 31.49 -8.10 41.23
CA TYR A 651 30.59 -8.53 40.16
C TYR A 651 30.37 -7.46 39.08
N LEU A 652 30.22 -6.19 39.47
CA LEU A 652 30.07 -5.10 38.50
C LEU A 652 31.37 -4.80 37.75
N ILE A 653 32.52 -4.96 38.39
CA ILE A 653 33.84 -4.87 37.76
C ILE A 653 34.00 -6.01 36.75
N GLU A 654 33.63 -7.25 37.10
CA GLU A 654 33.64 -8.41 36.20
C GLU A 654 32.77 -8.17 34.96
N LYS A 655 31.62 -7.50 35.12
CA LYS A 655 30.74 -7.07 34.01
C LYS A 655 31.32 -5.92 33.17
N GLY A 656 32.42 -5.32 33.59
CA GLY A 656 33.16 -4.30 32.82
C GLY A 656 32.93 -2.85 33.26
N ILE A 657 32.42 -2.60 34.46
CA ILE A 657 32.38 -1.24 35.04
C ILE A 657 33.77 -0.88 35.57
N ASP A 658 34.26 0.33 35.22
CA ASP A 658 35.55 0.83 35.73
C ASP A 658 35.53 0.87 37.27
N PRO A 659 36.51 0.25 37.96
CA PRO A 659 36.60 0.28 39.42
C PRO A 659 36.58 1.68 40.03
N GLU A 660 37.06 2.71 39.33
CA GLU A 660 37.02 4.10 39.81
C GLU A 660 35.58 4.64 39.98
N ARG A 661 34.59 3.96 39.41
CA ARG A 661 33.17 4.31 39.53
C ARG A 661 32.48 3.65 40.73
N LEU A 662 33.16 2.77 41.45
CA LEU A 662 32.54 1.89 42.44
C LEU A 662 33.26 1.99 43.79
N VAL A 663 32.52 2.29 44.85
CA VAL A 663 33.03 2.30 46.23
C VAL A 663 32.23 1.30 47.06
N ALA A 664 32.86 0.24 47.56
CA ALA A 664 32.24 -0.72 48.47
C ALA A 664 32.27 -0.21 49.92
N VAL A 665 31.11 -0.08 50.56
CA VAL A 665 31.00 0.40 51.95
C VAL A 665 30.15 -0.54 52.80
N GLY A 666 30.76 -1.17 53.80
CA GLY A 666 30.07 -1.89 54.86
C GLY A 666 29.52 -0.94 55.91
N ARG A 667 28.20 -0.97 56.13
CA ARG A 667 27.53 -0.12 57.12
C ARG A 667 27.19 -0.83 58.43
N GLY A 668 27.44 -2.14 58.50
CA GLY A 668 27.01 -2.99 59.61
C GLY A 668 25.52 -2.80 59.91
N GLU A 669 25.19 -2.74 61.19
CA GLU A 669 23.82 -2.49 61.69
C GLU A 669 23.53 -1.01 61.99
N ARG A 670 24.52 -0.11 61.81
CA ARG A 670 24.49 1.29 62.27
C ARG A 670 23.44 2.16 61.60
N GLU A 671 23.01 1.76 60.41
CA GLU A 671 21.96 2.44 59.65
C GLU A 671 20.77 1.46 59.47
N PRO A 672 19.82 1.41 60.41
CA PRO A 672 18.61 0.60 60.25
C PRO A 672 17.69 1.16 59.15
N PHE A 673 16.94 0.29 58.49
CA PHE A 673 16.08 0.67 57.37
C PHE A 673 14.88 1.51 57.85
N THR A 674 14.61 2.61 57.15
CA THR A 674 13.41 3.44 57.36
C THR A 674 12.39 3.12 56.27
N VAL A 675 11.19 2.71 56.66
CA VAL A 675 10.12 2.30 55.74
C VAL A 675 9.59 3.51 54.97
N PRO A 676 9.76 3.61 53.64
CA PRO A 676 9.24 4.74 52.86
C PRO A 676 7.70 4.69 52.69
N GLU A 677 7.08 5.82 52.34
CA GLU A 677 5.62 5.93 52.09
C GLU A 677 5.09 4.92 51.08
N ASN A 678 5.86 4.62 50.04
CA ASN A 678 5.49 3.71 48.96
C ASN A 678 6.35 2.43 48.94
N TYR A 679 6.67 1.87 50.11
CA TYR A 679 7.48 0.65 50.19
C TYR A 679 6.79 -0.55 49.53
N ASP A 680 7.40 -1.07 48.46
CA ASP A 680 6.91 -2.24 47.68
C ASP A 680 7.87 -3.44 47.77
N GLY A 681 8.80 -3.41 48.72
CA GLY A 681 9.80 -4.47 48.91
C GLY A 681 9.30 -5.63 49.79
N TYR A 682 10.21 -6.54 50.13
CA TYR A 682 9.95 -7.67 51.03
C TYR A 682 9.31 -7.18 52.35
N GLY A 683 8.19 -7.77 52.75
CA GLY A 683 7.42 -7.31 53.92
C GLY A 683 6.48 -6.13 53.66
N LYS A 684 6.10 -5.88 52.40
CA LYS A 684 5.11 -4.85 52.01
C LYS A 684 3.87 -4.85 52.92
N GLY A 685 3.50 -3.67 53.42
CA GLY A 685 2.32 -3.47 54.26
C GLY A 685 2.46 -3.96 55.71
N MET A 686 3.56 -4.62 56.08
CA MET A 686 3.78 -5.15 57.44
C MET A 686 4.24 -4.08 58.44
N PHE A 687 4.82 -2.98 57.94
CA PHE A 687 5.32 -1.87 58.76
C PHE A 687 4.77 -0.54 58.24
N LYS A 688 4.48 0.39 59.16
CA LYS A 688 3.96 1.71 58.78
C LYS A 688 5.07 2.56 58.14
N PRO A 689 4.77 3.37 57.11
CA PRO A 689 5.69 4.39 56.62
C PRO A 689 6.28 5.26 57.73
N GLY A 690 7.55 5.61 57.60
CA GLY A 690 8.33 6.37 58.59
C GLY A 690 8.88 5.53 59.75
N THR A 691 8.52 4.24 59.86
CA THR A 691 9.06 3.35 60.89
C THR A 691 10.54 3.07 60.61
N VAL A 692 11.40 3.26 61.61
CA VAL A 692 12.82 2.90 61.55
C VAL A 692 13.00 1.54 62.23
N LEU A 693 13.50 0.55 61.49
CA LEU A 693 13.66 -0.85 61.94
C LEU A 693 14.88 -1.04 62.86
N THR A 694 14.95 -0.25 63.95
CA THR A 694 15.99 -0.35 64.98
C THR A 694 15.89 -1.66 65.78
N GLU A 695 16.98 -2.10 66.41
CA GLU A 695 16.96 -3.25 67.34
C GLU A 695 15.83 -3.11 68.38
N LYS A 696 15.72 -1.94 69.00
CA LYS A 696 14.70 -1.65 70.02
C LYS A 696 13.29 -1.84 69.46
N TYR A 697 13.04 -1.40 68.23
CA TYR A 697 11.74 -1.59 67.57
C TYR A 697 11.52 -3.06 67.25
N ILE A 698 12.51 -3.73 66.66
CA ILE A 698 12.38 -5.12 66.24
C ILE A 698 12.06 -6.03 67.43
N LYS A 699 12.73 -5.86 68.57
CA LYS A 699 12.49 -6.66 69.78
C LYS A 699 11.07 -6.55 70.37
N THR A 700 10.24 -5.59 69.94
CA THR A 700 8.83 -5.48 70.36
C THR A 700 7.86 -6.26 69.46
N LEU A 701 8.33 -6.77 68.32
CA LEU A 701 7.52 -7.47 67.33
C LEU A 701 7.38 -8.97 67.65
N SER A 702 6.42 -9.65 67.00
CA SER A 702 6.33 -11.13 67.07
C SER A 702 7.55 -11.78 66.38
N PRO A 703 7.91 -13.03 66.72
CA PRO A 703 9.06 -13.71 66.11
C PRO A 703 9.04 -13.72 64.58
N GLU A 704 7.85 -13.84 63.98
CA GLU A 704 7.68 -13.82 62.52
C GLU A 704 7.99 -12.43 61.94
N LEU A 705 7.46 -11.37 62.56
CA LEU A 705 7.71 -9.98 62.13
C LEU A 705 9.14 -9.53 62.44
N GLN A 706 9.78 -10.08 63.47
CA GLN A 706 11.19 -9.86 63.75
C GLN A 706 12.06 -10.35 62.61
N GLU A 707 11.82 -11.56 62.11
CA GLU A 707 12.62 -12.09 61.01
C GLU A 707 12.38 -11.32 59.71
N VAL A 708 11.14 -10.86 59.46
CA VAL A 708 10.86 -9.97 58.32
C VAL A 708 11.63 -8.66 58.45
N ALA A 709 11.60 -7.99 59.61
CA ALA A 709 12.34 -6.75 59.81
C ALA A 709 13.86 -6.93 59.72
N ASN A 710 14.38 -8.02 60.27
CA ASN A 710 15.80 -8.37 60.15
C ASN A 710 16.19 -8.63 58.68
N GLN A 711 15.32 -9.31 57.90
CA GLN A 711 15.57 -9.53 56.48
C GLN A 711 15.57 -8.22 55.68
N ILE A 712 14.72 -7.25 56.03
CA ILE A 712 14.74 -5.92 55.41
C ILE A 712 16.04 -5.18 55.76
N ASN A 713 16.54 -5.29 56.99
CA ASN A 713 17.83 -4.69 57.38
C ASN A 713 19.03 -5.34 56.69
N ARG A 714 18.95 -6.63 56.34
CA ARG A 714 19.96 -7.37 55.52
C ARG A 714 19.82 -7.04 54.03
N ARG A 715 20.05 -5.77 53.68
CA ARG A 715 19.93 -5.25 52.31
C ARG A 715 21.24 -4.67 51.78
N THR A 716 21.25 -4.51 50.46
CA THR A 716 22.22 -3.64 49.77
C THR A 716 21.47 -2.53 49.07
N ASP A 717 22.01 -1.34 49.12
CA ASP A 717 21.55 -0.19 48.36
C ASP A 717 22.74 0.48 47.68
N PHE A 718 22.47 1.42 46.77
CA PHE A 718 23.52 2.27 46.23
C PHE A 718 23.12 3.74 46.28
N ARG A 719 24.12 4.60 46.31
CA ARG A 719 23.96 6.05 46.25
C ARG A 719 24.99 6.63 45.28
N VAL A 720 24.58 7.63 44.52
CA VAL A 720 25.51 8.37 43.66
C VAL A 720 26.29 9.36 44.53
N ILE A 721 27.62 9.31 44.47
CA ILE A 721 28.51 10.17 45.25
C ILE A 721 29.21 11.24 44.40
N SER A 722 29.23 11.08 43.07
CA SER A 722 29.78 12.06 42.13
C SER A 722 29.11 11.92 40.75
N GLU A 723 28.96 13.05 40.05
CA GLU A 723 28.52 13.14 38.64
C GLU A 723 29.68 13.57 37.70
N ASN A 724 30.88 13.77 38.25
CA ASN A 724 32.01 14.37 37.54
C ASN A 724 33.04 13.34 37.05
N TYR A 725 32.70 12.05 37.08
CA TYR A 725 33.59 11.04 36.52
C TYR A 725 33.66 11.26 35.01
N VAL A 726 34.88 11.40 34.49
CA VAL A 726 35.12 11.46 33.05
C VAL A 726 35.47 10.05 32.63
N PRO A 727 34.61 9.38 31.84
CA PRO A 727 34.93 8.06 31.32
C PRO A 727 36.28 8.13 30.60
N LYS A 728 37.23 7.31 31.03
CA LYS A 728 38.46 7.12 30.28
C LYS A 728 38.05 6.73 28.87
N ALA A 729 38.59 7.44 27.86
CA ALA A 729 38.41 7.05 26.47
C ALA A 729 38.69 5.55 26.40
N ARG A 730 37.68 4.78 25.96
CA ARG A 730 37.70 3.33 26.05
C ARG A 730 38.99 2.84 25.41
N SER A 731 39.97 2.50 26.24
CA SER A 731 41.16 1.78 25.79
C SER A 731 40.64 0.40 25.43
N GLU A 732 40.63 0.07 24.14
CA GLU A 732 40.77 -1.31 23.73
C GLU A 732 41.93 -1.90 24.55
N GLN A 733 41.67 -2.96 25.32
CA GLN A 733 42.73 -3.57 26.10
C GLN A 733 43.79 -4.15 25.16
N PRO A 734 45.09 -3.95 25.43
CA PRO A 734 46.14 -4.70 24.78
C PRO A 734 46.21 -6.11 25.37
N ASN A 735 45.94 -7.14 24.56
CA ASN A 735 46.66 -8.39 24.75
C ASN A 735 48.10 -8.18 24.24
N GLU A 736 49.06 -8.67 25.01
CA GLU A 736 50.38 -9.12 24.56
C GLU A 736 51.19 -8.25 23.57
N THR A 737 52.28 -7.76 24.17
CA THR A 737 53.63 -7.49 23.63
C THR A 737 53.92 -6.21 22.85
N SER A 738 54.26 -5.20 23.66
CA SER A 738 55.57 -4.55 23.76
C SER A 738 56.14 -3.79 22.56
N GLU A 739 56.09 -2.46 22.71
CA GLU A 739 57.25 -1.54 22.65
C GLU A 739 58.32 -1.85 21.60
N GLN A 740 58.30 -1.16 20.47
CA GLN A 740 58.99 0.12 20.28
C GLN A 740 59.04 0.48 18.78
N THR A 741 59.16 1.78 18.54
CA THR A 741 59.49 2.45 17.28
C THR A 741 58.40 2.59 16.22
N LYS A 742 58.34 3.81 15.70
CA LYS A 742 57.49 4.29 14.61
C LYS A 742 57.53 3.30 13.43
N ASP A 743 56.40 2.68 13.15
CA ASP A 743 56.08 2.31 11.77
C ASP A 743 54.58 2.40 11.52
N ASN A 744 54.22 3.05 10.41
CA ASN A 744 52.86 3.18 9.93
C ASN A 744 52.40 1.80 9.47
N THR A 745 51.58 1.10 10.25
CA THR A 745 50.83 -0.06 9.74
C THR A 745 49.40 -0.07 10.30
N PRO A 746 48.36 -0.31 9.47
CA PRO A 746 46.96 -0.14 9.84
C PRO A 746 46.46 -1.26 10.76
N GLU A 747 45.58 -0.94 11.71
CA GLU A 747 44.81 -1.92 12.51
C GLU A 747 44.21 -3.03 11.61
N ALA A 748 44.39 -4.29 12.01
CA ALA A 748 43.84 -5.43 11.31
C ALA A 748 42.31 -5.45 11.50
N LYS A 749 41.60 -5.28 10.39
CA LYS A 749 40.13 -5.28 10.33
C LYS A 749 39.54 -6.60 10.89
N PRO A 750 38.39 -6.58 11.59
CA PRO A 750 37.72 -7.80 12.04
C PRO A 750 37.36 -8.71 10.86
N ILE A 751 37.50 -10.04 10.94
CA ILE A 751 37.20 -10.94 9.81
C ILE A 751 35.79 -10.68 9.26
N GLY A 752 35.70 -10.32 7.97
CA GLY A 752 34.45 -9.94 7.33
C GLY A 752 33.52 -11.13 7.08
N GLN A 753 32.26 -11.05 7.55
CA GLN A 753 31.25 -12.08 7.30
C GLN A 753 30.51 -11.83 5.99
N ILE A 754 30.15 -12.93 5.32
CA ILE A 754 29.35 -12.95 4.11
C ILE A 754 28.01 -13.62 4.40
N HIS A 755 26.92 -12.94 4.06
CA HIS A 755 25.59 -13.49 4.05
C HIS A 755 25.24 -13.96 2.63
N ILE A 756 24.82 -15.22 2.49
CA ILE A 756 24.32 -15.77 1.23
C ILE A 756 22.81 -15.66 1.28
N CYS A 757 22.23 -14.83 0.42
CA CYS A 757 20.79 -14.56 0.44
C CYS A 757 19.99 -15.83 0.13
N GLU A 758 18.91 -16.06 0.87
CA GLU A 758 17.98 -17.16 0.70
C GLU A 758 16.66 -16.72 0.03
N GLU A 759 15.79 -17.68 -0.24
CA GLU A 759 14.45 -17.41 -0.79
C GLU A 759 13.61 -16.62 0.23
N ARG A 760 13.18 -15.41 -0.15
CA ARG A 760 12.45 -14.40 0.68
C ARG A 760 13.31 -13.44 1.53
N ASP A 761 14.62 -13.41 1.31
CA ASP A 761 15.45 -12.36 1.88
C ASP A 761 15.21 -11.00 1.23
N ASN A 762 15.39 -9.95 2.03
CA ASN A 762 15.40 -8.57 1.59
C ASN A 762 16.39 -7.76 2.43
N PHE A 763 16.78 -6.58 1.94
CA PHE A 763 17.81 -5.77 2.60
C PHE A 763 17.45 -5.42 4.05
N GLY A 764 16.16 -5.27 4.36
CA GLY A 764 15.70 -4.97 5.71
C GLY A 764 15.91 -6.15 6.67
N LYS A 765 15.53 -7.37 6.26
CA LYS A 765 15.74 -8.58 7.08
C LYS A 765 17.22 -8.85 7.33
N ILE A 766 18.06 -8.74 6.30
CA ILE A 766 19.50 -8.96 6.41
C ILE A 766 20.13 -7.89 7.30
N ALA A 767 19.80 -6.61 7.09
CA ALA A 767 20.29 -5.51 7.93
C ALA A 767 19.91 -5.71 9.41
N GLN A 768 18.66 -6.14 9.67
CA GLN A 768 18.18 -6.48 11.01
C GLN A 768 18.94 -7.66 11.62
N GLN A 769 19.18 -8.73 10.85
CA GLN A 769 19.88 -9.94 11.31
C GLN A 769 21.31 -9.64 11.78
N TYR A 770 22.02 -8.75 11.10
CA TYR A 770 23.41 -8.40 11.42
C TYR A 770 23.57 -7.10 12.21
N GLY A 771 22.48 -6.48 12.64
CA GLY A 771 22.52 -5.28 13.49
C GLY A 771 23.11 -4.05 12.80
N ILE A 772 22.95 -3.93 11.48
CA ILE A 772 23.45 -2.81 10.67
C ILE A 772 22.30 -2.08 9.98
N THR A 773 22.48 -0.85 9.52
CA THR A 773 21.41 -0.20 8.75
C THR A 773 21.37 -0.72 7.31
N ILE A 774 20.21 -0.58 6.64
CA ILE A 774 20.11 -0.88 5.19
C ILE A 774 21.11 -0.02 4.40
N ARG A 775 21.37 1.21 4.86
CA ARG A 775 22.34 2.11 4.26
C ARG A 775 23.75 1.53 4.39
N ASP A 776 24.15 1.11 5.58
CA ASP A 776 25.47 0.51 5.83
C ASP A 776 25.63 -0.79 5.03
N LEU A 777 24.61 -1.65 5.02
CA LEU A 777 24.60 -2.88 4.23
C LEU A 777 24.77 -2.59 2.73
N ARG A 778 24.10 -1.55 2.22
CA ARG A 778 24.26 -1.13 0.83
C ARG A 778 25.64 -0.53 0.58
N GLU A 779 26.11 0.39 1.41
CA GLU A 779 27.42 1.05 1.27
C GLU A 779 28.58 0.04 1.34
N LEU A 780 28.49 -0.93 2.26
CA LEU A 780 29.45 -2.04 2.40
C LEU A 780 29.55 -2.92 1.15
N ASN A 781 28.46 -3.01 0.38
CA ASN A 781 28.37 -3.71 -0.90
C ASN A 781 28.36 -2.74 -2.09
N GLY A 782 28.87 -1.51 -1.87
CA GLY A 782 29.08 -0.42 -2.83
C GLY A 782 27.81 0.15 -3.47
N GLY A 783 26.78 0.36 -2.67
CA GLY A 783 25.58 1.14 -2.95
C GLY A 783 24.36 0.32 -3.41
N LEU A 784 24.56 -0.79 -4.12
CA LEU A 784 23.52 -1.72 -4.61
C LEU A 784 22.24 -1.03 -5.12
N ARG A 785 22.39 0.08 -5.86
CA ARG A 785 21.25 0.86 -6.37
C ARG A 785 20.56 0.09 -7.50
N GLY A 786 19.30 -0.26 -7.31
CA GLY A 786 18.48 -0.97 -8.31
C GLY A 786 18.67 -2.49 -8.33
N VAL A 787 19.54 -3.05 -7.48
CA VAL A 787 19.75 -4.50 -7.38
C VAL A 787 18.65 -5.12 -6.52
N ARG A 788 17.91 -6.11 -7.07
CA ARG A 788 17.01 -6.96 -6.28
C ARG A 788 17.80 -8.10 -5.65
N ILE A 789 17.54 -8.41 -4.39
CA ILE A 789 18.09 -9.60 -3.73
C ILE A 789 17.47 -10.84 -4.39
N PHE A 790 18.32 -11.83 -4.67
CA PHE A 790 17.92 -13.13 -5.19
C PHE A 790 18.69 -14.23 -4.45
N PRO A 791 18.15 -15.47 -4.40
CA PRO A 791 18.82 -16.58 -3.73
C PRO A 791 20.23 -16.83 -4.29
N GLY A 792 21.23 -16.87 -3.42
CA GLY A 792 22.64 -17.04 -3.77
C GLY A 792 23.44 -15.75 -3.94
N LEU A 793 22.82 -14.56 -3.84
CA LEU A 793 23.56 -13.29 -3.80
C LEU A 793 24.38 -13.21 -2.51
N GLU A 794 25.68 -12.98 -2.63
CA GLU A 794 26.59 -12.84 -1.50
C GLU A 794 26.72 -11.37 -1.09
N LEU A 795 26.39 -11.04 0.16
CA LEU A 795 26.50 -9.70 0.73
C LEU A 795 27.50 -9.68 1.87
N LYS A 796 28.42 -8.72 1.85
CA LYS A 796 29.25 -8.33 2.99
C LYS A 796 28.34 -7.75 4.08
N VAL A 797 28.46 -8.23 5.31
CA VAL A 797 27.55 -7.83 6.42
C VAL A 797 28.24 -7.36 7.68
N THR A 798 29.58 -7.40 7.73
CA THR A 798 30.39 -6.84 8.82
C THR A 798 30.98 -5.48 8.40
N PRO A 799 30.50 -4.36 8.97
CA PRO A 799 31.11 -3.04 8.74
C PRO A 799 32.58 -3.04 9.17
N ASN A 800 33.43 -2.38 8.38
CA ASN A 800 34.88 -2.34 8.57
C ASN A 800 35.58 -3.71 8.59
N GLY A 801 34.92 -4.77 8.11
CA GLY A 801 35.50 -6.12 8.08
C GLY A 801 36.67 -6.30 7.11
N ASP A 802 37.56 -7.24 7.41
CA ASP A 802 38.60 -7.73 6.52
C ASP A 802 37.97 -8.70 5.51
N TYR A 803 37.79 -8.23 4.28
CA TYR A 803 37.33 -9.04 3.16
C TYR A 803 38.47 -9.36 2.19
N THR A 804 39.74 -9.16 2.57
CA THR A 804 40.88 -9.24 1.64
C THR A 804 40.96 -10.60 0.95
N GLU A 805 40.72 -11.69 1.68
CA GLU A 805 40.66 -13.02 1.06
C GLU A 805 39.45 -13.17 0.12
N TYR A 806 38.26 -12.73 0.55
CA TYR A 806 37.02 -12.79 -0.23
C TYR A 806 37.12 -11.99 -1.54
N ASP A 807 37.65 -10.77 -1.45
CA ASP A 807 37.85 -9.85 -2.57
C ASP A 807 38.99 -10.31 -3.48
N SER A 808 40.02 -10.97 -2.96
CA SER A 808 41.15 -11.46 -3.79
C SER A 808 40.76 -12.54 -4.80
N LYS A 809 39.61 -13.20 -4.58
CA LYS A 809 39.07 -14.29 -5.40
C LYS A 809 37.86 -13.87 -6.24
N ARG A 810 37.35 -12.64 -6.07
CA ARG A 810 36.10 -12.19 -6.69
C ARG A 810 36.26 -10.83 -7.35
N TYR A 811 35.60 -10.67 -8.49
CA TYR A 811 35.44 -9.39 -9.16
C TYR A 811 34.03 -8.86 -8.94
N ARG A 812 33.93 -7.57 -8.62
CA ARG A 812 32.67 -6.88 -8.48
C ARG A 812 32.26 -6.29 -9.81
N VAL A 813 31.11 -6.72 -10.34
CA VAL A 813 30.56 -6.21 -11.61
C VAL A 813 30.26 -4.72 -11.47
N GLU A 814 30.82 -3.89 -12.35
CA GLU A 814 30.57 -2.45 -12.38
C GLU A 814 29.48 -2.10 -13.41
N GLN A 815 28.99 -0.86 -13.37
CA GLN A 815 28.01 -0.40 -14.34
C GLN A 815 28.59 -0.42 -15.76
N GLY A 816 27.97 -1.18 -16.65
CA GLY A 816 28.41 -1.35 -18.04
C GLY A 816 29.37 -2.52 -18.27
N ASP A 817 29.68 -3.31 -17.24
CA ASP A 817 30.50 -4.50 -17.40
C ASP A 817 29.76 -5.64 -18.12
N ASN A 818 30.51 -6.38 -18.93
CA ASN A 818 30.14 -7.68 -19.48
C ASN A 818 31.34 -8.61 -19.39
N PHE A 819 31.19 -9.90 -19.72
CA PHE A 819 32.32 -10.85 -19.58
C PHE A 819 33.57 -10.42 -20.36
N ARG A 820 33.41 -9.72 -21.49
CA ARG A 820 34.53 -9.21 -22.29
C ARG A 820 35.26 -8.05 -21.59
N THR A 821 34.55 -7.10 -20.98
CA THR A 821 35.20 -6.01 -20.24
C THR A 821 35.84 -6.51 -18.96
N ILE A 822 35.21 -7.46 -18.26
CA ILE A 822 35.77 -8.07 -17.05
C ILE A 822 37.02 -8.90 -17.38
N SER A 823 37.00 -9.62 -18.50
CA SER A 823 38.17 -10.33 -19.03
C SER A 823 39.38 -9.40 -19.21
N GLN A 824 39.15 -8.20 -19.74
CA GLN A 824 40.21 -7.19 -19.90
C GLN A 824 40.73 -6.65 -18.56
N LYS A 825 39.84 -6.47 -17.57
CA LYS A 825 40.19 -5.94 -16.24
C LYS A 825 40.88 -6.97 -15.34
N THR A 826 40.56 -8.25 -15.50
CA THR A 826 41.04 -9.34 -14.62
C THR A 826 42.19 -10.14 -15.22
N GLY A 827 42.39 -10.06 -16.54
CA GLY A 827 43.42 -10.81 -17.27
C GLY A 827 43.03 -12.25 -17.60
N LEU A 828 41.85 -12.72 -17.18
CA LEU A 828 41.29 -14.02 -17.54
C LEU A 828 40.61 -13.97 -18.90
N SER A 829 40.62 -15.05 -19.66
CA SER A 829 39.79 -15.17 -20.86
C SER A 829 38.29 -15.21 -20.51
N VAL A 830 37.45 -14.77 -21.45
CA VAL A 830 35.98 -14.88 -21.33
C VAL A 830 35.54 -16.32 -21.06
N LYS A 831 36.29 -17.31 -21.57
CA LYS A 831 36.01 -18.74 -21.35
C LYS A 831 36.28 -19.12 -19.89
N GLU A 832 37.44 -18.76 -19.35
CA GLU A 832 37.79 -19.03 -17.94
C GLU A 832 36.82 -18.36 -16.97
N LEU A 833 36.42 -17.11 -17.23
CA LEU A 833 35.41 -16.43 -16.40
C LEU A 833 34.05 -17.14 -16.38
N LYS A 834 33.63 -17.71 -17.52
CA LYS A 834 32.39 -18.48 -17.61
C LYS A 834 32.51 -19.85 -16.94
N GLU A 835 33.68 -20.48 -17.00
CA GLU A 835 33.96 -21.75 -16.32
C GLU A 835 34.02 -21.60 -14.80
N LEU A 836 34.59 -20.50 -14.29
CA LEU A 836 34.59 -20.15 -12.87
C LEU A 836 33.19 -19.77 -12.36
N ASN A 837 32.30 -19.31 -13.25
CA ASN A 837 30.95 -18.85 -12.91
C ASN A 837 29.86 -19.52 -13.76
N PRO A 838 29.73 -20.86 -13.70
CA PRO A 838 28.92 -21.63 -14.66
C PRO A 838 27.41 -21.34 -14.58
N LYS A 839 26.96 -20.68 -13.51
CA LYS A 839 25.55 -20.31 -13.27
C LYS A 839 25.21 -18.87 -13.68
N ILE A 840 26.19 -18.05 -14.07
CA ILE A 840 25.98 -16.62 -14.37
C ILE A 840 26.03 -16.42 -15.89
N LYS A 841 24.94 -15.97 -16.50
CA LYS A 841 24.91 -15.59 -17.91
C LYS A 841 25.10 -14.07 -18.05
N GLU A 842 25.43 -13.63 -19.25
CA GLU A 842 25.74 -12.21 -19.53
C GLU A 842 24.61 -11.23 -19.16
N PRO A 843 23.31 -11.55 -19.35
CA PRO A 843 22.21 -10.72 -18.86
C PRO A 843 22.12 -10.63 -17.32
N ASP A 844 22.74 -11.57 -16.61
CA ASP A 844 22.70 -11.69 -15.15
C ASP A 844 23.86 -10.93 -14.48
N LEU A 845 24.79 -10.36 -15.27
CA LEU A 845 25.87 -9.49 -14.78
C LEU A 845 25.31 -8.11 -14.41
N ILE A 846 24.70 -8.04 -13.24
CA ILE A 846 24.18 -6.78 -12.68
C ILE A 846 25.24 -6.05 -11.86
N PRO A 847 25.28 -4.70 -11.88
CA PRO A 847 26.25 -3.94 -11.11
C PRO A 847 26.14 -4.24 -9.61
N GLY A 848 27.27 -4.57 -8.99
CA GLY A 848 27.37 -4.97 -7.59
C GLY A 848 27.38 -6.47 -7.33
N LEU A 849 27.10 -7.31 -8.34
CA LEU A 849 27.27 -8.76 -8.24
C LEU A 849 28.75 -9.12 -8.08
N MET A 850 29.06 -10.08 -7.23
CA MET A 850 30.41 -10.63 -7.08
C MET A 850 30.53 -11.92 -7.89
N ILE A 851 31.51 -12.00 -8.79
CA ILE A 851 31.79 -13.20 -9.60
C ILE A 851 33.20 -13.72 -9.31
N PHE A 852 33.40 -15.03 -9.39
CA PHE A 852 34.70 -15.65 -9.15
C PHE A 852 35.71 -15.33 -10.26
N ILE A 853 36.94 -15.04 -9.85
CA ILE A 853 38.08 -14.78 -10.74
C ILE A 853 39.34 -15.57 -10.34
N LYS A 854 39.26 -16.42 -9.31
CA LYS A 854 40.33 -17.34 -8.92
C LYS A 854 39.75 -18.61 -8.34
#